data_AF-A0A6C0KWT4-F1
#
_entry.id   AF-A0A6C0KWT4-F1
#
_cell.length_a   1.000
_cell.length_b   1.000
_cell.length_c   1.000
_cell.angle_alpha   90.00
_cell.angle_beta   90.00
_cell.angle_gamma   90.00
#
_symmetry.space_group_name_H-M   'P 1'
#
loop_
_entity.id
_entity.type
_entity.pdbx_description
1 polymer ?
#
loop_
_entity_poly.entity_id
_entity_poly.type
_entity_poly.pdbx_seq_one_letter_code
_entity_poly.pdbx_strand_id
1 'polypeptide(L)'
;MQVYHDPSHEEVIRLIQSKKNLFLTGPGGVGKSTLVRRLAQEITDIAITAMTGCAALLLDCKATTLHSWAGIGLGMDSIERTIESIRKKAYVKKRWLRTGVLVIDEVSMMSPGLFEFLDGIGRAIRKVPTKPFGGIQLVLVGDFCQLPPVMKDEEVRFVFESELWPSVIKRAVVLNKIWRQTDPVYQTVLNEARMGLLSASSEEILRSRMGTNWQSEVIKPTVLFSLNKDVDKVNLANLHALEGEVRRFRVKTIYDVGRWREENGGLPLPEKNSDLVNFAVDRLDKDAPYLPEVELRVGAQVMLITNLDMALGRVNGSRGIILEFEDIRGYPVVKFRNGARVTIEPHVWYSTEVPYIGREQIPLKIAYAISIHKSQGASIDTALVDIGKSTFEYGQAYTALSRVRSLEGLHIHAMDPQRIRAHPRVLKFYKALLATADLVPIPVAEFGSESEPEPVSVPVSVPVSVPIAPEPTLEPVLEPWDLSCVHPSWLPCLERSLTPKLKTFVLEARRTKTVYPPVADVFRALSLDMDEVRVVILGQDPYHGPGQAMGLSFSVPDGVTCPPSLKNILKEVREDLGVASVPGNLTSWFKQGVLLLNAVLTVEAGQPNSHASSGWERVTDALLTELASKRKGIVFLLWGKFAQKKTKLLGSGHIVLMAAHPSPLSAYAGFFGSKHFSQCNAALGEKAICWAE
;
A
#
# COMPACT_ATOMS: atom_id res chain seq x y z
N MET A 1 19.00 -26.46 4.07
CA MET A 1 19.12 -27.68 3.24
C MET A 1 17.97 -28.65 3.46
N GLN A 2 17.62 -29.06 4.69
CA GLN A 2 16.55 -30.05 4.91
C GLN A 2 15.17 -29.68 4.32
N VAL A 3 14.75 -28.41 4.41
CA VAL A 3 13.50 -27.92 3.79
C VAL A 3 13.46 -28.09 2.27
N TYR A 4 14.61 -28.04 1.60
CA TYR A 4 14.68 -28.10 0.14
C TYR A 4 14.31 -29.50 -0.39
N HIS A 5 14.58 -30.54 0.40
CA HIS A 5 14.34 -31.95 0.08
C HIS A 5 13.10 -32.52 0.79
N ASP A 6 12.17 -31.66 1.23
CA ASP A 6 10.91 -32.12 1.79
C ASP A 6 10.13 -32.94 0.73
N PRO A 7 9.72 -34.19 1.01
CA PRO A 7 9.02 -35.03 0.03
C PRO A 7 7.73 -34.39 -0.52
N SER A 8 7.08 -33.52 0.27
CA SER A 8 5.89 -32.78 -0.17
C SER A 8 6.20 -31.80 -1.30
N HIS A 9 7.43 -31.30 -1.39
CA HIS A 9 7.88 -30.44 -2.48
C HIS A 9 7.97 -31.19 -3.81
N GLU A 10 8.47 -32.44 -3.81
CA GLU A 10 8.51 -33.30 -5.01
C GLU A 10 7.10 -33.54 -5.55
N GLU A 11 6.14 -33.80 -4.66
CA GLU A 11 4.75 -34.02 -5.06
C GLU A 11 4.14 -32.77 -5.71
N VAL A 12 4.41 -31.58 -5.17
CA VAL A 12 3.95 -30.33 -5.79
C VAL A 12 4.59 -30.16 -7.17
N ILE A 13 5.88 -30.44 -7.33
CA ILE A 13 6.56 -30.37 -8.62
C ILE A 13 5.93 -31.33 -9.64
N ARG A 14 5.64 -32.58 -9.25
CA ARG A 14 4.93 -33.56 -10.10
C ARG A 14 3.54 -33.07 -10.51
N LEU A 15 2.79 -32.48 -9.57
CA LEU A 15 1.47 -31.91 -9.86
C LEU A 15 1.57 -30.73 -10.84
N ILE A 16 2.60 -29.89 -10.73
CA ILE A 16 2.81 -28.80 -11.70
C ILE A 16 3.16 -29.38 -13.07
N GLN A 17 4.03 -30.40 -13.14
CA GLN A 17 4.37 -31.08 -14.40
C GLN A 17 3.14 -31.73 -15.07
N SER A 18 2.13 -32.14 -14.29
CA SER A 18 0.84 -32.62 -14.81
C SER A 18 -0.06 -31.52 -15.41
N LYS A 19 0.42 -30.28 -15.48
CA LYS A 19 -0.26 -29.09 -16.03
C LYS A 19 -1.57 -28.70 -15.33
N LYS A 20 -1.75 -29.11 -14.07
CA LYS A 20 -2.91 -28.70 -13.26
C LYS A 20 -2.67 -27.33 -12.63
N ASN A 21 -3.72 -26.52 -12.55
CA ASN A 21 -3.71 -25.28 -11.77
C ASN A 21 -3.82 -25.61 -10.28
N LEU A 22 -2.90 -25.08 -9.48
CA LEU A 22 -2.72 -25.45 -8.08
C LEU A 22 -2.90 -24.26 -7.14
N PHE A 23 -3.45 -24.53 -5.96
CA PHE A 23 -3.36 -23.67 -4.80
C PHE A 23 -2.51 -24.36 -3.71
N LEU A 24 -1.32 -23.83 -3.46
CA LEU A 24 -0.40 -24.30 -2.42
C LEU A 24 -0.57 -23.44 -1.16
N THR A 25 -0.84 -24.09 -0.03
CA THR A 25 -1.10 -23.40 1.23
C THR A 25 -0.51 -24.12 2.43
N GLY A 26 -0.65 -23.52 3.61
CA GLY A 26 -0.15 -24.04 4.87
C GLY A 26 0.27 -22.92 5.83
N PRO A 27 0.50 -23.22 7.12
CA PRO A 27 0.93 -22.24 8.10
C PRO A 27 2.19 -21.44 7.72
N GLY A 28 2.44 -20.35 8.45
CA GLY A 28 3.67 -19.59 8.34
C GLY A 28 4.87 -20.46 8.69
N GLY A 29 5.86 -20.52 7.79
CA GLY A 29 7.12 -21.21 8.08
C GLY A 29 7.22 -22.65 7.57
N VAL A 30 6.22 -23.14 6.83
CA VAL A 30 6.22 -24.49 6.23
C VAL A 30 7.07 -24.65 4.97
N GLY A 31 7.87 -23.65 4.58
CA GLY A 31 8.78 -23.76 3.44
C GLY A 31 8.21 -23.36 2.07
N LYS A 32 7.00 -22.78 1.99
CA LYS A 32 6.39 -22.29 0.72
C LYS A 32 7.35 -21.50 -0.18
N SER A 33 8.01 -20.46 0.36
CA SER A 33 8.97 -19.63 -0.40
C SER A 33 10.22 -20.40 -0.84
N THR A 34 10.64 -21.43 -0.09
CA THR A 34 11.73 -22.32 -0.49
C THR A 34 11.31 -23.21 -1.66
N LEU A 35 10.07 -23.72 -1.64
CA LEU A 35 9.52 -24.45 -2.78
C LEU A 35 9.41 -23.55 -4.01
N VAL A 36 8.92 -22.31 -3.89
CA VAL A 36 8.86 -21.36 -5.01
C VAL A 36 10.24 -21.13 -5.66
N ARG A 37 11.29 -20.99 -4.85
CA ARG A 37 12.68 -20.89 -5.35
C ARG A 37 13.10 -22.13 -6.13
N ARG A 38 12.74 -23.31 -5.65
CA ARG A 38 13.02 -24.57 -6.31
C ARG A 38 12.27 -24.69 -7.65
N LEU A 39 11.00 -24.26 -7.70
CA LEU A 39 10.23 -24.20 -8.95
C LEU A 39 10.89 -23.31 -10.00
N ALA A 40 11.46 -22.17 -9.58
CA ALA A 40 12.18 -21.26 -10.48
C ALA A 40 13.45 -21.88 -11.08
N GLN A 41 14.03 -22.90 -10.45
CA GLN A 41 15.21 -23.62 -10.93
C GLN A 41 14.85 -24.80 -11.83
N GLU A 42 13.75 -25.50 -11.53
CA GLU A 42 13.40 -26.78 -12.17
C GLU A 42 12.37 -26.67 -13.30
N ILE A 43 11.60 -25.57 -13.37
CA ILE A 43 10.53 -25.40 -14.35
C ILE A 43 10.90 -24.34 -15.39
N THR A 44 10.79 -24.72 -16.67
CA THR A 44 10.98 -23.81 -17.80
C THR A 44 9.75 -22.94 -18.05
N ASP A 45 9.93 -21.77 -18.67
CA ASP A 45 8.85 -20.81 -19.01
C ASP A 45 8.00 -20.36 -17.79
N ILE A 46 8.60 -20.35 -16.61
CA ILE A 46 7.96 -19.95 -15.36
C ILE A 46 8.14 -18.45 -15.10
N ALA A 47 7.06 -17.80 -14.69
CA ALA A 47 7.09 -16.45 -14.14
C ALA A 47 6.78 -16.51 -12.65
N ILE A 48 7.70 -16.02 -11.82
CA ILE A 48 7.51 -15.93 -10.37
C ILE A 48 7.09 -14.51 -10.01
N THR A 49 5.96 -14.40 -9.33
CA THR A 49 5.42 -13.12 -8.87
C THR A 49 4.98 -13.20 -7.41
N ALA A 50 4.87 -12.03 -6.77
CA ALA A 50 4.22 -11.91 -5.47
C ALA A 50 3.30 -10.69 -5.43
N MET A 51 2.40 -10.65 -4.46
CA MET A 51 1.46 -9.54 -4.28
C MET A 51 2.14 -8.24 -3.82
N THR A 52 3.29 -8.31 -3.15
CA THR A 52 4.04 -7.13 -2.67
C THR A 52 5.50 -7.16 -3.13
N GLY A 53 6.12 -5.97 -3.24
CA GLY A 53 7.54 -5.85 -3.59
C GLY A 53 8.44 -6.56 -2.58
N CYS A 54 8.17 -6.40 -1.28
CA CYS A 54 8.92 -7.09 -0.22
C CYS A 54 8.85 -8.61 -0.36
N ALA A 55 7.67 -9.19 -0.61
CA ALA A 55 7.53 -10.64 -0.81
C ALA A 55 8.26 -11.13 -2.06
N ALA A 56 8.15 -10.40 -3.19
CA ALA A 56 8.85 -10.75 -4.42
C ALA A 56 10.37 -10.77 -4.22
N LEU A 57 10.91 -9.79 -3.49
CA LEU A 57 12.34 -9.73 -3.20
C LEU A 57 12.79 -10.85 -2.26
N LEU A 58 11.98 -11.20 -1.25
CA LEU A 58 12.27 -12.29 -0.32
C LEU A 58 12.34 -13.66 -0.99
N LEU A 59 11.69 -13.82 -2.16
CA LEU A 59 11.80 -15.03 -2.96
C LEU A 59 13.18 -15.23 -3.58
N ASP A 60 13.97 -14.17 -3.80
CA ASP A 60 15.37 -14.28 -4.27
C ASP A 60 15.57 -15.19 -5.50
N CYS A 61 14.64 -15.11 -6.45
CA CYS A 61 14.66 -15.93 -7.67
C CYS A 61 14.20 -15.13 -8.90
N LYS A 62 14.63 -13.86 -8.99
CA LYS A 62 14.20 -12.90 -10.03
C LYS A 62 12.68 -12.68 -10.08
N ALA A 63 12.00 -12.83 -8.94
CA ALA A 63 10.57 -12.58 -8.85
C ALA A 63 10.27 -11.08 -8.90
N THR A 64 9.10 -10.73 -9.44
CA THR A 64 8.60 -9.34 -9.49
C THR A 64 7.25 -9.22 -8.79
N THR A 65 6.73 -8.00 -8.63
CA THR A 65 5.33 -7.85 -8.26
C THR A 65 4.43 -8.36 -9.40
N LEU A 66 3.27 -8.92 -9.05
CA LEU A 66 2.28 -9.37 -10.03
C LEU A 66 1.83 -8.21 -10.94
N HIS A 67 1.64 -7.02 -10.37
CA HIS A 67 1.29 -5.80 -11.09
C HIS A 67 2.34 -5.40 -12.14
N SER A 68 3.62 -5.45 -11.78
CA SER A 68 4.73 -5.16 -12.69
C SER A 68 4.81 -6.20 -13.81
N TRP A 69 4.74 -7.49 -13.47
CA TRP A 69 4.73 -8.58 -14.45
C TRP A 69 3.57 -8.45 -15.45
N ALA A 70 2.36 -8.20 -14.96
CA ALA A 70 1.17 -8.05 -15.79
C ALA A 70 1.19 -6.77 -16.65
N GLY A 71 1.92 -5.75 -16.21
CA GLY A 71 2.05 -4.46 -16.90
C GLY A 71 0.84 -3.54 -16.71
N ILE A 72 0.09 -3.71 -15.61
CA ILE A 72 -1.20 -3.05 -15.35
C ILE A 72 -1.12 -1.81 -14.46
N GLY A 73 0.06 -1.45 -13.95
CA GLY A 73 0.21 -0.35 -13.00
C GLY A 73 -0.58 -0.63 -11.71
N LEU A 74 -1.39 0.33 -11.26
CA LEU A 74 -2.27 0.15 -10.08
C LEU A 74 -3.55 -0.64 -10.39
N GLY A 75 -3.79 -1.07 -11.63
CA GLY A 75 -4.99 -1.84 -12.00
C GLY A 75 -6.30 -1.05 -11.93
N MET A 76 -6.24 0.28 -12.04
CA MET A 76 -7.40 1.19 -11.92
C MET A 76 -8.04 1.58 -13.27
N ASP A 77 -7.47 1.12 -14.38
CA ASP A 77 -7.98 1.37 -15.74
C ASP A 77 -8.97 0.27 -16.16
N SER A 78 -9.84 0.58 -17.14
CA SER A 78 -10.73 -0.44 -17.70
C SER A 78 -9.95 -1.53 -18.43
N ILE A 79 -10.50 -2.73 -18.48
CA ILE A 79 -9.83 -3.90 -19.06
C ILE A 79 -9.49 -3.68 -20.54
N GLU A 80 -10.35 -3.00 -21.30
CA GLU A 80 -10.14 -2.69 -22.72
C GLU A 80 -8.92 -1.79 -22.92
N ARG A 81 -8.80 -0.73 -22.12
CA ARG A 81 -7.67 0.21 -22.19
C ARG A 81 -6.38 -0.46 -21.78
N THR A 82 -6.41 -1.30 -20.75
CA THR A 82 -5.25 -2.06 -20.30
C THR A 82 -4.79 -3.05 -21.38
N ILE A 83 -5.71 -3.78 -22.01
CA ILE A 83 -5.42 -4.68 -23.13
C ILE A 83 -4.77 -3.90 -24.29
N GLU A 84 -5.32 -2.74 -24.65
CA GLU A 84 -4.76 -1.91 -25.72
C GLU A 84 -3.34 -1.42 -25.38
N SER A 85 -3.13 -0.98 -24.13
CA SER A 85 -1.80 -0.59 -23.62
C SER A 85 -0.80 -1.74 -23.68
N ILE A 86 -1.19 -2.94 -23.24
CA ILE A 86 -0.33 -4.14 -23.29
C ILE A 86 -0.02 -4.52 -24.73
N ARG A 87 -0.98 -4.42 -25.65
CA ARG A 87 -0.75 -4.70 -27.08
C ARG A 87 0.31 -3.80 -27.70
N LYS A 88 0.40 -2.54 -27.26
CA LYS A 88 1.41 -1.56 -27.69
C LYS A 88 2.78 -1.80 -27.03
N LYS A 89 2.84 -2.37 -25.83
CA LYS A 89 4.07 -2.66 -25.08
C LYS A 89 4.63 -4.05 -25.44
N ALA A 90 5.51 -4.10 -26.44
CA ALA A 90 6.06 -5.36 -26.97
C ALA A 90 6.64 -6.29 -25.89
N TYR A 91 7.38 -5.75 -24.92
CA TYR A 91 7.98 -6.54 -23.84
C TYR A 91 6.93 -7.18 -22.90
N VAL A 92 5.89 -6.43 -22.50
CA VAL A 92 4.80 -6.94 -21.65
C VAL A 92 4.00 -8.01 -22.40
N LYS A 93 3.64 -7.73 -23.65
CA LYS A 93 2.94 -8.70 -24.52
C LYS A 93 3.75 -9.99 -24.67
N LYS A 94 5.06 -9.89 -24.87
CA LYS A 94 5.97 -11.05 -24.97
C LYS A 94 5.98 -11.87 -23.68
N ARG A 95 5.95 -11.25 -22.49
CA ARG A 95 5.82 -11.96 -21.21
C ARG A 95 4.52 -12.76 -21.12
N TRP A 96 3.39 -12.14 -21.42
CA TRP A 96 2.08 -12.83 -21.43
C TRP A 96 2.03 -14.00 -22.41
N LEU A 97 2.66 -13.89 -23.58
CA LEU A 97 2.68 -14.95 -24.59
C LEU A 97 3.63 -16.10 -24.24
N ARG A 98 4.81 -15.80 -23.68
CA ARG A 98 5.84 -16.81 -23.36
C ARG A 98 5.61 -17.55 -22.05
N THR A 99 4.96 -16.93 -21.07
CA THR A 99 4.75 -17.54 -19.76
C THR A 99 3.89 -18.81 -19.91
N GLY A 100 4.45 -19.95 -19.53
CA GLY A 100 3.75 -21.23 -19.45
C GLY A 100 3.16 -21.47 -18.07
N VAL A 101 3.91 -21.12 -17.02
CA VAL A 101 3.49 -21.26 -15.61
C VAL A 101 3.62 -19.91 -14.91
N LEU A 102 2.57 -19.46 -14.23
CA LEU A 102 2.57 -18.24 -13.41
C LEU A 102 2.41 -18.61 -11.94
N VAL A 103 3.44 -18.33 -11.15
CA VAL A 103 3.42 -18.46 -9.69
C VAL A 103 3.06 -17.11 -9.07
N ILE A 104 2.10 -17.10 -8.15
CA ILE A 104 1.67 -15.91 -7.41
C ILE A 104 1.78 -16.19 -5.92
N ASP A 105 2.84 -15.68 -5.29
CA ASP A 105 3.06 -15.78 -3.83
C ASP A 105 2.33 -14.68 -3.05
N GLU A 106 2.06 -14.98 -1.78
CA GLU A 106 1.25 -14.17 -0.87
C GLU A 106 -0.15 -13.85 -1.43
N VAL A 107 -0.78 -14.86 -2.03
CA VAL A 107 -2.12 -14.75 -2.63
C VAL A 107 -3.23 -14.34 -1.64
N SER A 108 -2.95 -14.36 -0.33
CA SER A 108 -3.89 -13.89 0.69
C SER A 108 -4.27 -12.42 0.52
N MET A 109 -3.39 -11.61 -0.07
CA MET A 109 -3.62 -10.19 -0.35
C MET A 109 -4.28 -9.94 -1.72
N MET A 110 -4.62 -11.00 -2.47
CA MET A 110 -5.25 -10.87 -3.79
C MET A 110 -6.77 -10.74 -3.67
N SER A 111 -7.34 -9.71 -4.30
CA SER A 111 -8.80 -9.55 -4.40
C SER A 111 -9.39 -10.38 -5.55
N PRO A 112 -10.68 -10.76 -5.48
CA PRO A 112 -11.39 -11.39 -6.60
C PRO A 112 -11.32 -10.58 -7.88
N GLY A 113 -11.56 -9.26 -7.79
CA GLY A 113 -11.59 -8.38 -8.95
C GLY A 113 -10.26 -8.34 -9.69
N LEU A 114 -9.11 -8.34 -8.97
CA LEU A 114 -7.80 -8.41 -9.62
C LEU A 114 -7.59 -9.76 -10.34
N PHE A 115 -8.08 -10.85 -9.77
CA PHE A 115 -7.96 -12.19 -10.35
C PHE A 115 -8.77 -12.30 -11.66
N GLU A 116 -10.01 -11.82 -11.64
CA GLU A 116 -10.91 -11.77 -12.80
C GLU A 116 -10.38 -10.82 -13.89
N PHE A 117 -9.84 -9.67 -13.48
CA PHE A 117 -9.22 -8.72 -14.38
C PHE A 117 -8.02 -9.32 -15.13
N LEU A 118 -7.14 -10.03 -14.42
CA LEU A 118 -5.98 -10.70 -15.02
C LEU A 118 -6.38 -11.87 -15.93
N ASP A 119 -7.41 -12.64 -15.57
CA ASP A 119 -7.97 -13.69 -16.43
C ASP A 119 -8.43 -13.12 -17.77
N GLY A 120 -9.21 -12.03 -17.75
CA GLY A 120 -9.70 -11.37 -18.95
C GLY A 120 -8.57 -10.81 -19.83
N ILE A 121 -7.53 -10.23 -19.22
CA ILE A 121 -6.32 -9.81 -19.95
C ILE A 121 -5.63 -11.02 -20.60
N GLY A 122 -5.40 -12.10 -19.85
CA GLY A 122 -4.73 -13.29 -20.33
C GLY A 122 -5.46 -13.91 -21.54
N ARG A 123 -6.78 -14.08 -21.44
CA ARG A 123 -7.64 -14.55 -22.54
C ARG A 123 -7.54 -13.67 -23.78
N ALA A 124 -7.59 -12.35 -23.61
CA ALA A 124 -7.56 -11.40 -24.72
C ALA A 124 -6.18 -11.27 -25.39
N ILE A 125 -5.09 -11.28 -24.62
CA ILE A 125 -3.73 -11.13 -25.13
C ILE A 125 -3.26 -12.43 -25.80
N ARG A 126 -3.57 -13.59 -25.22
CA ARG A 126 -3.20 -14.91 -25.77
C ARG A 126 -4.17 -15.41 -26.84
N LYS A 127 -5.31 -14.73 -27.03
CA LYS A 127 -6.39 -15.10 -27.96
C LYS A 127 -6.97 -16.50 -27.71
N VAL A 128 -7.11 -16.87 -26.43
CA VAL A 128 -7.68 -18.15 -26.00
C VAL A 128 -8.81 -17.86 -25.00
N PRO A 129 -10.04 -17.56 -25.46
CA PRO A 129 -11.13 -17.12 -24.59
C PRO A 129 -11.73 -18.24 -23.73
N THR A 130 -11.51 -19.49 -24.11
CA THR A 130 -12.11 -20.68 -23.48
C THR A 130 -11.30 -21.24 -22.31
N LYS A 131 -10.02 -20.84 -22.17
CA LYS A 131 -9.14 -21.34 -21.10
C LYS A 131 -8.84 -20.22 -20.10
N PRO A 132 -8.85 -20.52 -18.79
CA PRO A 132 -8.39 -19.59 -17.76
C PRO A 132 -7.03 -18.98 -18.10
N PHE A 133 -6.90 -17.66 -17.91
CA PHE A 133 -5.70 -16.86 -18.14
C PHE A 133 -5.10 -17.06 -19.54
N GLY A 134 -5.94 -17.41 -20.53
CA GLY A 134 -5.50 -17.73 -21.88
C GLY A 134 -4.67 -19.02 -21.97
N GLY A 135 -4.85 -19.94 -21.03
CA GLY A 135 -4.14 -21.23 -20.96
C GLY A 135 -2.81 -21.19 -20.20
N ILE A 136 -2.51 -20.13 -19.45
CA ILE A 136 -1.39 -20.12 -18.50
C ILE A 136 -1.73 -21.04 -17.32
N GLN A 137 -0.78 -21.90 -16.94
CA GLN A 137 -0.92 -22.69 -15.73
C GLN A 137 -0.69 -21.82 -14.49
N LEU A 138 -1.62 -21.86 -13.52
CA LEU A 138 -1.50 -21.07 -12.29
C LEU A 138 -1.02 -21.92 -11.12
N VAL A 139 -0.10 -21.35 -10.35
CA VAL A 139 0.32 -21.87 -9.03
C VAL A 139 0.18 -20.74 -8.02
N LEU A 140 -0.94 -20.74 -7.30
CA LEU A 140 -1.22 -19.75 -6.27
C LEU A 140 -0.61 -20.22 -4.94
N VAL A 141 0.16 -19.37 -4.26
CA VAL A 141 0.88 -19.70 -3.03
C VAL A 141 0.50 -18.71 -1.94
N GLY A 142 0.12 -19.19 -0.76
CA GLY A 142 -0.17 -18.31 0.37
C GLY A 142 -0.93 -18.97 1.52
N ASP A 143 -1.24 -18.19 2.55
CA ASP A 143 -2.01 -18.61 3.72
C ASP A 143 -3.09 -17.56 4.00
N PHE A 144 -4.36 -17.88 3.74
CA PHE A 144 -5.46 -16.91 3.91
C PHE A 144 -5.72 -16.55 5.38
N CYS A 145 -5.14 -17.29 6.34
CA CYS A 145 -5.14 -16.91 7.75
C CYS A 145 -4.18 -15.76 8.08
N GLN A 146 -3.28 -15.38 7.14
CA GLN A 146 -2.43 -14.18 7.28
C GLN A 146 -3.20 -12.93 6.85
N LEU A 147 -2.49 -11.85 6.53
CA LEU A 147 -3.10 -10.58 6.17
C LEU A 147 -4.03 -10.71 4.95
N PRO A 148 -5.26 -10.16 5.02
CA PRO A 148 -6.20 -10.13 3.92
C PRO A 148 -5.82 -9.09 2.85
N PRO A 149 -6.57 -9.00 1.74
CA PRO A 149 -6.40 -7.93 0.77
C PRO A 149 -6.62 -6.55 1.42
N VAL A 150 -5.73 -5.60 1.13
CA VAL A 150 -5.86 -4.22 1.61
C VAL A 150 -6.94 -3.53 0.79
N MET A 151 -8.15 -3.44 1.32
CA MET A 151 -9.27 -2.75 0.68
C MET A 151 -9.66 -1.51 1.50
N LYS A 152 -9.82 -0.38 0.79
CA LYS A 152 -10.36 0.85 1.38
C LYS A 152 -11.88 0.78 1.23
N ASP A 153 -12.58 0.66 2.35
CA ASP A 153 -14.02 0.91 2.46
C ASP A 153 -15.01 -0.12 1.84
N GLU A 154 -14.56 -1.32 1.48
CA GLU A 154 -15.41 -2.44 1.08
C GLU A 154 -15.29 -3.62 2.05
N GLU A 155 -16.31 -4.48 2.08
CA GLU A 155 -16.24 -5.75 2.81
C GLU A 155 -15.09 -6.60 2.26
N VAL A 156 -14.22 -7.10 3.14
CA VAL A 156 -13.08 -7.92 2.75
C VAL A 156 -13.55 -9.19 2.02
N ARG A 157 -13.20 -9.30 0.73
CA ARG A 157 -13.38 -10.51 -0.09
C ARG A 157 -12.04 -11.09 -0.47
N PHE A 158 -11.92 -12.40 -0.37
CA PHE A 158 -10.72 -13.16 -0.72
C PHE A 158 -10.83 -13.72 -2.13
N VAL A 159 -9.71 -13.90 -2.82
CA VAL A 159 -9.69 -14.45 -4.19
C VAL A 159 -10.42 -15.80 -4.35
N PHE A 160 -10.50 -16.62 -3.30
CA PHE A 160 -11.25 -17.88 -3.35
C PHE A 160 -12.78 -17.70 -3.47
N GLU A 161 -13.27 -16.47 -3.26
CA GLU A 161 -14.66 -16.08 -3.46
C GLU A 161 -14.93 -15.55 -4.88
N SER A 162 -13.92 -15.53 -5.76
CA SER A 162 -14.12 -15.24 -7.18
C SER A 162 -14.95 -16.34 -7.84
N GLU A 163 -15.86 -15.96 -8.73
CA GLU A 163 -16.66 -16.92 -9.52
C GLU A 163 -15.77 -17.81 -10.40
N LEU A 164 -14.59 -17.32 -10.76
CA LEU A 164 -13.62 -18.08 -11.53
C LEU A 164 -12.94 -19.18 -10.70
N TRP A 165 -12.81 -19.02 -9.38
CA TRP A 165 -11.98 -19.90 -8.55
C TRP A 165 -12.23 -21.41 -8.76
N PRO A 166 -13.48 -21.93 -8.73
CA PRO A 166 -13.73 -23.36 -8.91
C PRO A 166 -13.39 -23.86 -10.34
N SER A 167 -13.53 -22.98 -11.32
CA SER A 167 -13.20 -23.30 -12.71
C SER A 167 -11.69 -23.27 -12.97
N VAL A 168 -10.95 -22.43 -12.25
CA VAL A 168 -9.52 -22.20 -12.45
C VAL A 168 -8.67 -23.12 -11.58
N ILE A 169 -8.91 -23.20 -10.29
CA ILE A 169 -8.09 -23.97 -9.34
C ILE A 169 -8.64 -25.39 -9.24
N LYS A 170 -7.83 -26.38 -9.67
CA LYS A 170 -8.26 -27.79 -9.77
C LYS A 170 -7.76 -28.66 -8.65
N ARG A 171 -6.69 -28.24 -7.98
CA ARG A 171 -6.12 -28.98 -6.87
C ARG A 171 -5.58 -27.99 -5.86
N ALA A 172 -5.70 -28.34 -4.59
CA ALA A 172 -5.09 -27.61 -3.51
C ALA A 172 -4.20 -28.56 -2.70
N VAL A 173 -3.05 -28.06 -2.26
CA VAL A 173 -2.03 -28.81 -1.51
C VAL A 173 -1.74 -28.05 -0.22
N VAL A 174 -1.84 -28.74 0.92
CA VAL A 174 -1.59 -28.17 2.24
C VAL A 174 -0.27 -28.70 2.79
N LEU A 175 0.68 -27.81 3.02
CA LEU A 175 1.95 -28.12 3.70
C LEU A 175 1.76 -27.94 5.21
N ASN A 176 2.10 -28.97 5.98
CA ASN A 176 1.84 -28.99 7.43
C ASN A 176 3.10 -28.88 8.29
N LYS A 177 4.25 -29.32 7.78
CA LYS A 177 5.50 -29.33 8.56
C LYS A 177 6.07 -27.91 8.69
N ILE A 178 6.04 -27.35 9.90
CA ILE A 178 6.62 -26.04 10.19
C ILE A 178 8.14 -26.18 10.33
N TRP A 179 8.89 -25.47 9.49
CA TRP A 179 10.36 -25.50 9.46
C TRP A 179 10.99 -24.26 10.12
N ARG A 180 10.27 -23.14 10.21
CA ARG A 180 10.81 -21.88 10.76
C ARG A 180 10.98 -21.95 12.29
N GLN A 181 9.96 -22.42 12.98
CA GLN A 181 9.98 -22.61 14.43
C GLN A 181 10.29 -24.06 14.73
N THR A 182 11.33 -24.33 15.52
CA THR A 182 11.70 -25.70 15.92
C THR A 182 11.04 -26.13 17.22
N ASP A 183 10.58 -25.18 18.03
CA ASP A 183 9.92 -25.42 19.32
C ASP A 183 8.46 -25.90 19.12
N PRO A 184 8.11 -27.14 19.51
CA PRO A 184 6.75 -27.67 19.37
C PRO A 184 5.71 -26.89 20.15
N VAL A 185 6.06 -26.37 21.33
CA VAL A 185 5.14 -25.57 22.16
C VAL A 185 4.76 -24.30 21.40
N TYR A 186 5.76 -23.63 20.83
CA TYR A 186 5.51 -22.43 20.06
C TYR A 186 4.74 -22.71 18.76
N GLN A 187 4.98 -23.85 18.11
CA GLN A 187 4.19 -24.27 16.95
C GLN A 187 2.71 -24.44 17.30
N THR A 188 2.37 -25.02 18.46
CA THR A 188 0.99 -25.14 18.94
C THR A 188 0.35 -23.77 19.12
N VAL A 189 1.02 -22.86 19.84
CA VAL A 189 0.55 -21.47 20.04
C VAL A 189 0.29 -20.78 18.71
N LEU A 190 1.18 -20.93 17.74
CA LEU A 190 1.05 -20.32 16.41
C LEU A 190 -0.11 -20.91 15.60
N ASN A 191 -0.35 -22.22 15.69
CA ASN A 191 -1.46 -22.88 15.01
C ASN A 191 -2.80 -22.48 15.62
N GLU A 192 -2.89 -22.34 16.94
CA GLU A 192 -4.07 -21.81 17.62
C GLU A 192 -4.34 -20.34 17.23
N ALA A 193 -3.29 -19.51 17.25
CA ALA A 193 -3.38 -18.11 16.80
C ALA A 193 -3.79 -18.00 15.33
N ARG A 194 -3.32 -18.91 14.46
CA ARG A 194 -3.71 -19.01 13.03
C ARG A 194 -5.21 -19.22 12.86
N MET A 195 -5.83 -19.97 13.77
CA MET A 195 -7.26 -20.28 13.75
C MET A 195 -8.09 -19.24 14.53
N GLY A 196 -7.43 -18.33 15.25
CA GLY A 196 -8.07 -17.30 16.07
C GLY A 196 -8.71 -17.83 17.35
N LEU A 197 -8.28 -19.01 17.83
CA LEU A 197 -8.79 -19.67 19.02
C LEU A 197 -7.60 -20.09 19.88
N LEU A 198 -7.23 -19.25 20.86
CA LEU A 198 -6.18 -19.59 21.82
C LEU A 198 -6.75 -20.41 22.97
N SER A 199 -6.04 -21.46 23.35
CA SER A 199 -6.24 -22.15 24.63
C SER A 199 -5.72 -21.28 25.78
N ALA A 200 -6.23 -21.55 27.00
CA ALA A 200 -5.74 -20.87 28.20
C ALA A 200 -4.21 -21.05 28.38
N SER A 201 -3.69 -22.23 28.05
CA SER A 201 -2.26 -22.52 28.13
C SER A 201 -1.43 -21.69 27.14
N SER A 202 -1.88 -21.56 25.89
CA SER A 202 -1.20 -20.72 24.89
C SER A 202 -1.29 -19.23 25.23
N GLU A 203 -2.41 -18.79 25.78
CA GLU A 203 -2.55 -17.42 26.27
C GLU A 203 -1.56 -17.13 27.39
N GLU A 204 -1.44 -18.04 28.38
CA GLU A 204 -0.47 -17.91 29.47
C GLU A 204 0.97 -17.88 28.95
N ILE A 205 1.31 -18.74 27.98
CA ILE A 205 2.62 -18.72 27.31
C ILE A 205 2.89 -17.36 26.68
N LEU A 206 1.93 -16.79 25.92
CA LEU A 206 2.11 -15.46 25.32
C LEU A 206 2.22 -14.36 26.39
N ARG A 207 1.42 -14.43 27.46
CA ARG A 207 1.50 -13.48 28.58
C ARG A 207 2.84 -13.54 29.30
N SER A 208 3.44 -14.73 29.42
CA SER A 208 4.79 -14.89 29.99
C SER A 208 5.88 -14.14 29.21
N ARG A 209 5.61 -13.79 27.94
CA ARG A 209 6.51 -13.01 27.08
C ARG A 209 6.36 -11.49 27.26
N MET A 210 5.40 -11.05 28.06
CA MET A 210 5.26 -9.65 28.47
C MET A 210 6.26 -9.31 29.58
N GLY A 211 6.85 -8.12 29.55
CA GLY A 211 7.75 -7.65 30.62
C GLY A 211 9.13 -8.34 30.69
N THR A 212 9.47 -9.18 29.72
CA THR A 212 10.81 -9.77 29.57
C THR A 212 11.91 -8.70 29.49
N ASN A 213 13.11 -9.01 29.99
CA ASN A 213 14.24 -8.06 30.12
C ASN A 213 15.02 -7.83 28.82
N TRP A 214 14.31 -7.57 27.72
CA TRP A 214 14.92 -7.34 26.41
C TRP A 214 15.67 -6.00 26.33
N GLN A 215 15.43 -5.06 27.26
CA GLN A 215 16.14 -3.77 27.28
C GLN A 215 17.64 -3.93 27.56
N SER A 216 18.04 -5.04 28.18
CA SER A 216 19.44 -5.38 28.45
C SER A 216 20.19 -5.95 27.24
N GLU A 217 19.49 -6.29 26.15
CA GLU A 217 20.09 -6.83 24.95
C GLU A 217 20.87 -5.77 24.16
N VAL A 218 22.07 -6.14 23.68
CA VAL A 218 22.90 -5.26 22.84
C VAL A 218 22.20 -4.93 21.53
N ILE A 219 21.62 -5.94 20.86
CA ILE A 219 20.80 -5.75 19.66
C ILE A 219 19.33 -5.85 20.08
N LYS A 220 18.64 -4.71 20.13
CA LYS A 220 17.27 -4.64 20.62
C LYS A 220 16.31 -5.40 19.69
N PRO A 221 15.22 -5.97 20.23
CA PRO A 221 14.15 -6.54 19.42
C PRO A 221 13.63 -5.53 18.39
N THR A 222 13.30 -6.02 17.19
CA THR A 222 12.67 -5.18 16.18
C THR A 222 11.20 -5.06 16.54
N VAL A 223 10.73 -3.82 16.66
CA VAL A 223 9.33 -3.55 16.99
C VAL A 223 8.48 -3.76 15.75
N LEU A 224 7.43 -4.59 15.86
CA LEU A 224 6.46 -4.81 14.79
C LEU A 224 5.25 -3.90 15.00
N PHE A 225 5.10 -2.90 14.14
CA PHE A 225 3.95 -1.98 14.18
C PHE A 225 2.90 -2.27 13.12
N SER A 226 1.66 -1.90 13.40
CA SER A 226 0.59 -1.91 12.40
C SER A 226 0.78 -0.85 11.31
N LEU A 227 1.25 0.35 11.65
CA LEU A 227 1.29 1.50 10.75
C LEU A 227 2.73 1.94 10.42
N ASN A 228 2.98 2.32 9.16
CA ASN A 228 4.30 2.79 8.73
C ASN A 228 4.74 4.09 9.44
N LYS A 229 3.81 4.99 9.78
CA LYS A 229 4.14 6.24 10.47
C LYS A 229 4.84 5.99 11.82
N ASP A 230 4.44 4.94 12.53
CA ASP A 230 4.98 4.60 13.84
C ASP A 230 6.36 3.96 13.69
N VAL A 231 6.54 3.17 12.63
CA VAL A 231 7.85 2.65 12.21
C VAL A 231 8.83 3.78 11.95
N ASP A 232 8.43 4.75 11.13
CA ASP A 232 9.29 5.86 10.72
C ASP A 232 9.64 6.76 11.92
N LYS A 233 8.64 7.06 12.78
CA LYS A 233 8.85 7.81 14.02
C LYS A 233 9.89 7.14 14.94
N VAL A 234 9.76 5.83 15.18
CA VAL A 234 10.67 5.10 16.06
C VAL A 234 12.06 4.99 15.45
N ASN A 235 12.15 4.67 14.17
CA ASN A 235 13.44 4.57 13.49
C ASN A 235 14.19 5.90 13.48
N LEU A 236 13.51 7.00 13.16
CA LEU A 236 14.11 8.34 13.11
C LEU A 236 14.52 8.83 14.50
N ALA A 237 13.67 8.66 15.51
CA ALA A 237 13.99 9.04 16.88
C ALA A 237 15.22 8.31 17.42
N ASN A 238 15.32 6.98 17.18
CA ASN A 238 16.48 6.21 17.61
C ASN A 238 17.74 6.59 16.83
N LEU A 239 17.64 6.82 15.51
CA LEU A 239 18.78 7.25 14.71
C LEU A 239 19.31 8.63 15.16
N HIS A 240 18.42 9.57 15.44
CA HIS A 240 18.79 10.92 15.87
C HIS A 240 19.32 10.99 17.30
N ALA A 241 18.94 10.03 18.15
CA ALA A 241 19.46 9.93 19.51
C ALA A 241 20.91 9.42 19.59
N LEU A 242 21.45 8.85 18.51
CA LEU A 242 22.84 8.38 18.47
C LEU A 242 23.80 9.55 18.29
N GLU A 243 24.88 9.55 19.05
CA GLU A 243 25.99 10.49 18.87
C GLU A 243 26.82 10.14 17.63
N GLY A 244 27.58 11.11 17.11
CA GLY A 244 28.46 10.93 15.96
C GLY A 244 27.92 11.47 14.64
N GLU A 245 28.77 11.39 13.61
CA GLU A 245 28.51 11.98 12.30
C GLU A 245 27.46 11.17 11.50
N VAL A 246 26.53 11.88 10.85
CA VAL A 246 25.60 11.27 9.88
C VAL A 246 26.33 10.98 8.59
N ARG A 247 26.35 9.72 8.16
CA ARG A 247 26.77 9.33 6.82
C ARG A 247 25.56 9.12 5.93
N ARG A 248 25.50 9.83 4.80
CA ARG A 248 24.41 9.75 3.83
C ARG A 248 24.84 8.98 2.59
N PHE A 249 24.05 7.98 2.20
CA PHE A 249 24.26 7.23 0.97
C PHE A 249 23.10 7.49 0.02
N ARG A 250 23.39 8.14 -1.11
CA ARG A 250 22.44 8.39 -2.19
C ARG A 250 22.51 7.29 -3.22
N VAL A 251 21.36 6.85 -3.67
CA VAL A 251 21.23 5.87 -4.74
C VAL A 251 21.88 6.38 -6.03
N LYS A 252 22.53 5.49 -6.77
CA LYS A 252 23.15 5.78 -8.07
C LYS A 252 22.49 4.98 -9.18
N THR A 253 22.32 5.59 -10.36
CA THR A 253 21.90 4.84 -11.56
C THR A 253 23.11 4.15 -12.17
N ILE A 254 23.01 2.83 -12.34
CA ILE A 254 24.01 1.97 -13.01
C ILE A 254 23.51 1.63 -14.40
N TYR A 255 24.43 1.64 -15.36
CA TYR A 255 24.20 1.26 -16.75
C TYR A 255 25.09 0.05 -17.08
N ASP A 256 24.49 -1.12 -17.24
CA ASP A 256 25.19 -2.36 -17.54
C ASP A 256 25.29 -2.56 -19.06
N VAL A 257 26.45 -2.15 -19.58
CA VAL A 257 26.78 -2.21 -21.01
C VAL A 257 26.82 -3.64 -21.53
N GLY A 258 27.16 -4.61 -20.67
CA GLY A 258 27.16 -6.04 -21.02
C GLY A 258 25.75 -6.54 -21.32
N ARG A 259 24.82 -6.32 -20.38
CA ARG A 259 23.40 -6.68 -20.56
C ARG A 259 22.77 -5.98 -21.76
N TRP A 260 23.10 -4.70 -21.97
CA TRP A 260 22.62 -3.97 -23.14
C TRP A 260 23.08 -4.61 -24.45
N ARG A 261 24.37 -4.98 -24.56
CA ARG A 261 24.94 -5.60 -25.76
C ARG A 261 24.32 -6.96 -26.07
N GLU A 262 24.08 -7.78 -25.04
CA GLU A 262 23.42 -9.08 -25.19
C GLU A 262 21.99 -8.95 -25.74
N GLU A 263 21.24 -7.94 -25.30
CA GLU A 263 19.85 -7.75 -25.71
C GLU A 263 19.70 -7.00 -27.05
N ASN A 264 20.62 -6.10 -27.39
CA ASN A 264 20.43 -5.11 -28.46
C ASN A 264 21.53 -5.15 -29.54
N GLY A 265 22.37 -6.18 -29.56
CA GLY A 265 23.23 -6.49 -30.71
C GLY A 265 24.22 -5.40 -31.10
N GLY A 266 24.70 -4.61 -30.13
CA GLY A 266 25.71 -3.55 -30.36
C GLY A 266 25.15 -2.16 -30.74
N LEU A 267 23.83 -1.94 -30.64
CA LEU A 267 23.25 -0.59 -30.72
C LEU A 267 23.90 0.37 -29.69
N PRO A 268 23.96 1.69 -29.96
CA PRO A 268 24.43 2.66 -28.99
C PRO A 268 23.53 2.66 -27.75
N LEU A 269 24.13 2.84 -26.57
CA LEU A 269 23.38 2.99 -25.33
C LEU A 269 22.42 4.18 -25.45
N PRO A 270 21.17 4.05 -25.01
CA PRO A 270 20.24 5.17 -25.00
C PRO A 270 20.75 6.28 -24.06
N GLU A 271 20.37 7.51 -24.37
CA GLU A 271 20.78 8.68 -23.59
C GLU A 271 20.36 8.55 -22.12
N LYS A 272 21.25 8.99 -21.22
CA LYS A 272 21.08 8.87 -19.75
C LYS A 272 19.79 9.49 -19.22
N ASN A 273 19.22 10.48 -19.92
CA ASN A 273 17.99 11.17 -19.55
C ASN A 273 16.82 10.89 -20.51
N SER A 274 16.93 9.85 -21.33
CA SER A 274 15.84 9.44 -22.21
C SER A 274 14.61 9.04 -21.39
N ASP A 275 13.42 9.22 -21.97
CA ASP A 275 12.15 8.83 -21.33
C ASP A 275 12.15 7.37 -20.87
N LEU A 276 12.87 6.49 -21.59
CA LEU A 276 13.02 5.07 -21.24
C LEU A 276 13.83 4.88 -19.95
N VAL A 277 14.92 5.62 -19.79
CA VAL A 277 15.76 5.56 -18.58
C VAL A 277 15.04 6.19 -17.40
N ASN A 278 14.41 7.35 -17.59
CA ASN A 278 13.62 8.00 -16.54
C ASN A 278 12.46 7.10 -16.09
N PHE A 279 11.75 6.47 -17.02
CA PHE A 279 10.71 5.49 -16.71
C PHE A 279 11.23 4.30 -15.89
N ALA A 280 12.40 3.76 -16.26
CA ALA A 280 13.00 2.64 -15.53
C ALA A 280 13.43 3.03 -14.11
N VAL A 281 14.04 4.21 -13.96
CA VAL A 281 14.48 4.75 -12.65
C VAL A 281 13.28 5.05 -11.75
N ASP A 282 12.27 5.76 -12.25
CA ASP A 282 11.07 6.10 -11.49
C ASP A 282 10.33 4.86 -11.00
N ARG A 283 10.28 3.81 -11.82
CA ARG A 283 9.69 2.53 -11.41
C ARG A 283 10.52 1.83 -10.35
N LEU A 284 11.84 1.73 -10.56
CA LEU A 284 12.72 1.09 -9.60
C LEU A 284 12.61 1.78 -8.25
N ASP A 285 12.71 3.12 -8.18
CA ASP A 285 12.66 3.85 -6.92
C ASP A 285 11.30 3.76 -6.22
N LYS A 286 10.20 3.60 -6.97
CA LYS A 286 8.86 3.45 -6.40
C LYS A 286 8.61 2.06 -5.81
N ASP A 287 9.12 1.02 -6.46
CA ASP A 287 8.85 -0.38 -6.10
C ASP A 287 9.99 -1.02 -5.28
N ALA A 288 11.11 -0.30 -5.10
CA ALA A 288 12.33 -0.80 -4.49
C ALA A 288 12.27 -1.04 -2.97
N PRO A 289 13.11 -1.96 -2.45
CA PRO A 289 13.30 -2.16 -1.02
C PRO A 289 14.25 -1.13 -0.38
N TYR A 290 15.01 -0.40 -1.20
CA TYR A 290 15.97 0.60 -0.76
C TYR A 290 15.32 1.98 -0.67
N LEU A 291 15.94 2.87 0.10
CA LEU A 291 15.57 4.28 0.12
C LEU A 291 16.48 5.07 -0.84
N PRO A 292 15.94 6.07 -1.57
CA PRO A 292 16.76 6.92 -2.43
C PRO A 292 17.92 7.58 -1.69
N GLU A 293 17.72 7.90 -0.42
CA GLU A 293 18.77 8.32 0.50
C GLU A 293 18.63 7.53 1.80
N VAL A 294 19.73 6.97 2.29
CA VAL A 294 19.78 6.31 3.59
C VAL A 294 20.77 7.04 4.49
N GLU A 295 20.31 7.41 5.68
CA GLU A 295 21.15 8.03 6.71
C GLU A 295 21.56 6.97 7.72
N LEU A 296 22.86 6.87 7.99
CA LEU A 296 23.45 5.90 8.92
C LEU A 296 24.37 6.61 9.91
N ARG A 297 24.45 6.05 11.12
CA ARG A 297 25.39 6.47 12.19
C ARG A 297 26.04 5.25 12.81
N VAL A 298 27.21 5.43 13.41
CA VAL A 298 27.79 4.42 14.31
C VAL A 298 26.81 4.16 15.46
N GLY A 299 26.66 2.91 15.86
CA GLY A 299 25.67 2.47 16.84
C GLY A 299 24.26 2.23 16.30
N ALA A 300 23.99 2.58 15.03
CA ALA A 300 22.66 2.37 14.46
C ALA A 300 22.35 0.89 14.27
N GLN A 301 21.17 0.49 14.73
CA GLN A 301 20.62 -0.84 14.45
C GLN A 301 20.06 -0.89 13.04
N VAL A 302 20.57 -1.82 12.26
CA VAL A 302 20.24 -2.00 10.84
C VAL A 302 19.81 -3.42 10.54
N MET A 303 19.14 -3.58 9.41
CA MET A 303 18.71 -4.85 8.84
C MET A 303 19.12 -4.92 7.37
N LEU A 304 19.62 -6.08 6.96
CA LEU A 304 19.86 -6.38 5.55
C LEU A 304 18.54 -6.47 4.79
N ILE A 305 18.48 -5.79 3.63
CA ILE A 305 17.31 -5.84 2.74
C ILE A 305 17.52 -6.75 1.51
N THR A 306 18.70 -7.38 1.42
CA THR A 306 19.06 -8.35 0.37
C THR A 306 19.79 -9.54 0.99
N ASN A 307 19.86 -10.66 0.27
CA ASN A 307 20.68 -11.80 0.66
C ASN A 307 22.12 -11.53 0.21
N LEU A 308 23.07 -11.50 1.16
CA LEU A 308 24.49 -11.35 0.85
C LEU A 308 25.19 -12.71 0.81
N ASP A 309 24.91 -13.57 1.79
CA ASP A 309 25.52 -14.89 1.88
C ASP A 309 24.59 -15.84 2.65
N MET A 310 23.96 -16.77 1.93
CA MET A 310 23.07 -17.76 2.54
C MET A 310 23.81 -18.79 3.40
N ALA A 311 25.05 -19.15 3.07
CA ALA A 311 25.82 -20.15 3.79
C ALA A 311 26.25 -19.64 5.17
N LEU A 312 26.55 -18.35 5.27
CA LEU A 312 26.89 -17.68 6.53
C LEU A 312 25.67 -17.09 7.27
N GLY A 313 24.45 -17.36 6.79
CA GLY A 313 23.20 -16.89 7.41
C GLY A 313 22.96 -15.38 7.31
N ARG A 314 23.64 -14.70 6.37
CA ARG A 314 23.50 -13.26 6.08
C ARG A 314 22.44 -13.07 5.01
N VAL A 315 21.20 -13.17 5.44
CA VAL A 315 20.01 -13.12 4.61
C VAL A 315 19.23 -11.84 4.87
N ASN A 316 18.28 -11.53 4.00
CA ASN A 316 17.31 -10.46 4.23
C ASN A 316 16.63 -10.67 5.60
N GLY A 317 16.57 -9.60 6.39
CA GLY A 317 16.08 -9.65 7.77
C GLY A 317 17.17 -9.82 8.82
N SER A 318 18.39 -10.22 8.45
CA SER A 318 19.52 -10.30 9.39
C SER A 318 19.85 -8.91 9.94
N ARG A 319 19.92 -8.81 11.26
CA ARG A 319 20.14 -7.55 11.97
C ARG A 319 21.55 -7.42 12.51
N GLY A 320 22.01 -6.19 12.58
CA GLY A 320 23.26 -5.87 13.23
C GLY A 320 23.32 -4.41 13.67
N ILE A 321 24.47 -4.06 14.23
CA ILE A 321 24.80 -2.70 14.65
C ILE A 321 25.97 -2.21 13.81
N ILE A 322 25.89 -0.98 13.32
CA ILE A 322 27.02 -0.33 12.65
C ILE A 322 28.10 -0.06 13.71
N LEU A 323 29.27 -0.67 13.54
CA LEU A 323 30.43 -0.45 14.41
C LEU A 323 31.20 0.79 13.99
N GLU A 324 31.43 0.94 12.69
CA GLU A 324 32.28 1.96 12.09
C GLU A 324 31.98 2.07 10.59
N PHE A 325 32.64 3.01 9.93
CA PHE A 325 32.66 3.11 8.46
C PHE A 325 34.10 2.88 8.00
N GLU A 326 34.29 2.03 6.99
CA GLU A 326 35.60 1.73 6.41
C GLU A 326 36.29 3.02 5.92
N ASP A 327 37.57 3.19 6.23
CA ASP A 327 38.31 4.44 5.96
C ASP A 327 38.40 4.81 4.48
N ILE A 328 38.52 3.82 3.59
CA ILE A 328 38.80 4.05 2.17
C ILE A 328 37.52 4.35 1.40
N ARG A 329 36.53 3.45 1.44
CA ARG A 329 35.31 3.57 0.64
C ARG A 329 34.14 4.18 1.42
N GLY A 330 34.27 4.31 2.74
CA GLY A 330 33.24 4.87 3.61
C GLY A 330 32.05 3.94 3.85
N TYR A 331 32.17 2.64 3.54
CA TYR A 331 31.07 1.69 3.67
C TYR A 331 30.88 1.23 5.12
N PRO A 332 29.63 0.98 5.56
CA PRO A 332 29.35 0.61 6.94
C PRO A 332 29.86 -0.80 7.27
N VAL A 333 30.54 -0.94 8.40
CA VAL A 333 30.94 -2.23 8.98
C VAL A 333 29.91 -2.62 10.03
N VAL A 334 29.20 -3.73 9.80
CA VAL A 334 28.08 -4.18 10.64
C VAL A 334 28.49 -5.40 11.45
N LYS A 335 28.22 -5.36 12.76
CA LYS A 335 28.26 -6.53 13.65
C LYS A 335 26.90 -7.19 13.72
N PHE A 336 26.79 -8.41 13.21
CA PHE A 336 25.57 -9.21 13.28
C PHE A 336 25.48 -9.99 14.59
N ARG A 337 24.30 -10.51 14.90
CA ARG A 337 24.03 -11.27 16.14
C ARG A 337 24.94 -12.48 16.33
N ASN A 338 25.33 -13.15 15.25
CA ASN A 338 26.28 -14.27 15.28
C ASN A 338 27.74 -13.84 15.58
N GLY A 339 27.97 -12.57 15.89
CA GLY A 339 29.28 -11.99 16.17
C GLY A 339 30.07 -11.59 14.93
N ALA A 340 29.60 -11.94 13.73
CA ALA A 340 30.31 -11.63 12.49
C ALA A 340 30.38 -10.12 12.25
N ARG A 341 31.56 -9.65 11.86
CA ARG A 341 31.81 -8.28 11.40
C ARG A 341 31.95 -8.29 9.89
N VAL A 342 31.20 -7.44 9.20
CA VAL A 342 31.11 -7.45 7.73
C VAL A 342 31.02 -6.03 7.20
N THR A 343 31.88 -5.69 6.25
CA THR A 343 31.73 -4.47 5.45
C THR A 343 30.59 -4.67 4.47
N ILE A 344 29.60 -3.77 4.50
CA ILE A 344 28.42 -3.86 3.64
C ILE A 344 28.61 -2.99 2.41
N GLU A 345 28.90 -3.64 1.29
CA GLU A 345 29.09 -2.98 0.01
C GLU A 345 27.75 -2.65 -0.67
N PRO A 346 27.72 -1.67 -1.58
CA PRO A 346 26.52 -1.36 -2.38
C PRO A 346 26.05 -2.56 -3.20
N HIS A 347 24.73 -2.68 -3.35
CA HIS A 347 24.08 -3.69 -4.17
C HIS A 347 23.31 -3.02 -5.31
N VAL A 348 23.25 -3.68 -6.47
CA VAL A 348 22.56 -3.15 -7.67
C VAL A 348 21.26 -3.92 -7.93
N TRP A 349 20.14 -3.20 -7.88
CA TRP A 349 18.83 -3.71 -8.31
C TRP A 349 18.55 -3.29 -9.76
N TYR A 350 18.37 -4.25 -10.65
CA TYR A 350 18.13 -3.99 -12.07
C TYR A 350 16.63 -3.92 -12.41
N SER A 351 16.27 -3.04 -13.35
CA SER A 351 14.91 -2.95 -13.89
C SER A 351 14.55 -4.23 -14.63
N THR A 352 13.30 -4.65 -14.55
CA THR A 352 12.81 -5.80 -15.32
C THR A 352 12.39 -5.41 -16.73
N GLU A 353 12.00 -4.16 -16.92
CA GLU A 353 11.56 -3.59 -18.19
C GLU A 353 12.74 -3.11 -19.03
N VAL A 354 13.80 -2.66 -18.36
CA VAL A 354 15.00 -2.11 -18.98
C VAL A 354 16.23 -2.75 -18.30
N PRO A 355 16.56 -4.03 -18.60
CA PRO A 355 17.46 -4.86 -17.80
C PRO A 355 18.91 -4.39 -17.64
N TYR A 356 19.34 -3.44 -18.47
CA TYR A 356 20.64 -2.78 -18.40
C TYR A 356 20.65 -1.54 -17.49
N ILE A 357 19.49 -1.08 -16.99
CA ILE A 357 19.41 0.00 -16.00
C ILE A 357 19.26 -0.61 -14.61
N GLY A 358 20.13 -0.22 -13.70
CA GLY A 358 20.10 -0.61 -12.30
C GLY A 358 20.22 0.56 -11.35
N ARG A 359 19.92 0.30 -10.07
CA ARG A 359 20.01 1.26 -8.97
C ARG A 359 20.91 0.67 -7.91
N GLU A 360 22.02 1.36 -7.63
CA GLU A 360 23.02 0.97 -6.66
C GLU A 360 22.80 1.72 -5.35
N GLN A 361 22.68 0.99 -4.24
CA GLN A 361 22.52 1.56 -2.90
C GLN A 361 23.07 0.59 -1.84
N ILE A 362 23.44 1.10 -0.67
CA ILE A 362 23.77 0.26 0.49
C ILE A 362 22.55 -0.58 0.88
N PRO A 363 22.65 -1.93 0.93
CA PRO A 363 21.52 -2.81 1.20
C PRO A 363 21.19 -2.90 2.70
N LEU A 364 21.06 -1.75 3.37
CA LEU A 364 20.69 -1.62 4.77
C LEU A 364 19.50 -0.69 4.92
N LYS A 365 18.68 -0.95 5.94
CA LYS A 365 17.70 0.00 6.48
C LYS A 365 17.80 0.03 7.99
N ILE A 366 17.40 1.15 8.58
CA ILE A 366 17.21 1.25 10.03
C ILE A 366 16.15 0.24 10.48
N ALA A 367 16.42 -0.46 11.58
CA ALA A 367 15.68 -1.66 11.96
C ALA A 367 15.30 -1.72 13.43
N TYR A 368 15.08 -0.56 14.06
CA TYR A 368 14.43 -0.51 15.36
C TYR A 368 12.95 -0.93 15.24
N ALA A 369 12.32 -0.60 14.11
CA ALA A 369 10.94 -0.97 13.82
C ALA A 369 10.71 -1.37 12.35
N ILE A 370 9.69 -2.21 12.12
CA ILE A 370 9.16 -2.54 10.79
C ILE A 370 7.64 -2.73 10.88
N SER A 371 6.90 -2.49 9.80
CA SER A 371 5.47 -2.76 9.78
C SER A 371 5.18 -4.24 9.60
N ILE A 372 4.10 -4.73 10.22
CA ILE A 372 3.67 -6.14 10.13
C ILE A 372 3.46 -6.55 8.66
N HIS A 373 2.88 -5.65 7.85
CA HIS A 373 2.73 -5.85 6.40
C HIS A 373 4.06 -6.09 5.68
N LYS A 374 5.10 -5.28 5.97
CA LYS A 374 6.43 -5.44 5.36
C LYS A 374 7.24 -6.60 5.95
N SER A 375 6.79 -7.18 7.06
CA SER A 375 7.40 -8.35 7.68
C SER A 375 6.91 -9.68 7.10
N GLN A 376 5.82 -9.67 6.30
CA GLN A 376 5.28 -10.87 5.68
C GLN A 376 6.33 -11.56 4.80
N GLY A 377 6.36 -12.90 4.82
CA GLY A 377 7.45 -13.70 4.25
C GLY A 377 8.77 -13.73 5.04
N ALA A 378 9.08 -12.71 5.87
CA ALA A 378 10.36 -12.63 6.59
C ALA A 378 10.45 -13.62 7.77
N SER A 379 11.67 -13.89 8.22
CA SER A 379 11.97 -14.72 9.41
C SER A 379 12.88 -13.94 10.36
N ILE A 380 12.30 -13.47 11.46
CA ILE A 380 12.93 -12.56 12.44
C ILE A 380 13.41 -13.39 13.63
N ASP A 381 14.61 -13.08 14.11
CA ASP A 381 15.26 -13.77 15.22
C ASP A 381 14.69 -13.34 16.57
N THR A 382 14.53 -12.03 16.79
CA THR A 382 13.92 -11.47 18.01
C THR A 382 13.00 -10.29 17.67
N ALA A 383 11.77 -10.25 18.17
CA ALA A 383 10.83 -9.17 17.90
C ALA A 383 10.05 -8.74 19.14
N LEU A 384 9.76 -7.44 19.22
CA LEU A 384 8.79 -6.88 20.16
C LEU A 384 7.48 -6.65 19.42
N VAL A 385 6.44 -7.40 19.78
CA VAL A 385 5.16 -7.39 19.08
C VAL A 385 4.11 -6.70 19.94
N ASP A 386 3.37 -5.77 19.35
CA ASP A 386 2.14 -5.24 19.92
C ASP A 386 0.94 -5.98 19.32
N ILE A 387 0.30 -6.81 20.15
CA ILE A 387 -0.95 -7.52 19.84
C ILE A 387 -2.11 -7.02 20.74
N GLY A 388 -2.03 -5.75 21.17
CA GLY A 388 -3.05 -5.07 21.96
C GLY A 388 -4.07 -4.31 21.09
N LYS A 389 -4.56 -3.18 21.60
CA LYS A 389 -5.64 -2.38 20.98
C LYS A 389 -5.31 -1.87 19.57
N SER A 390 -4.03 -1.75 19.23
CA SER A 390 -3.54 -1.29 17.91
C SER A 390 -3.62 -2.36 16.82
N THR A 391 -3.95 -3.62 17.18
CA THR A 391 -4.24 -4.70 16.24
C THR A 391 -5.71 -4.66 15.85
N PHE A 392 -5.97 -4.37 14.58
CA PHE A 392 -7.33 -4.16 14.07
C PHE A 392 -7.73 -5.20 13.02
N GLU A 393 -6.78 -5.70 12.23
CA GLU A 393 -7.05 -6.55 11.07
C GLU A 393 -7.03 -8.04 11.42
N TYR A 394 -7.86 -8.85 10.74
CA TYR A 394 -7.81 -10.31 10.86
C TYR A 394 -6.45 -10.85 10.42
N GLY A 395 -5.95 -11.88 11.11
CA GLY A 395 -4.66 -12.51 10.77
C GLY A 395 -3.42 -11.66 11.06
N GLN A 396 -3.57 -10.39 11.49
CA GLN A 396 -2.46 -9.49 11.76
C GLN A 396 -1.57 -9.96 12.91
N ALA A 397 -2.18 -10.33 14.04
CA ALA A 397 -1.46 -10.87 15.19
C ALA A 397 -0.71 -12.16 14.83
N TYR A 398 -1.38 -13.11 14.19
CA TYR A 398 -0.76 -14.36 13.72
C TYR A 398 0.38 -14.11 12.73
N THR A 399 0.21 -13.16 11.80
CA THR A 399 1.27 -12.79 10.85
C THR A 399 2.51 -12.31 11.59
N ALA A 400 2.35 -11.43 12.58
CA ALA A 400 3.43 -10.89 13.39
C ALA A 400 4.13 -11.98 14.24
N LEU A 401 3.36 -12.77 14.99
CA LEU A 401 3.89 -13.86 15.85
C LEU A 401 4.67 -14.87 15.01
N SER A 402 4.10 -15.32 13.88
CA SER A 402 4.72 -16.34 13.03
C SER A 402 6.03 -15.92 12.36
N ARG A 403 6.42 -14.64 12.43
CA ARG A 403 7.72 -14.17 11.93
C ARG A 403 8.88 -14.58 12.84
N VAL A 404 8.62 -14.67 14.14
CA VAL A 404 9.65 -14.91 15.16
C VAL A 404 10.04 -16.39 15.16
N ARG A 405 11.34 -16.69 15.16
CA ARG A 405 11.85 -18.07 15.03
C ARG A 405 11.74 -18.91 16.31
N SER A 406 11.77 -18.28 17.48
CA SER A 406 11.69 -18.96 18.77
C SER A 406 10.80 -18.20 19.75
N LEU A 407 10.27 -18.93 20.74
CA LEU A 407 9.53 -18.31 21.84
C LEU A 407 10.43 -17.39 22.67
N GLU A 408 11.71 -17.75 22.85
CA GLU A 408 12.71 -16.93 23.53
C GLU A 408 12.95 -15.58 22.84
N GLY A 409 12.93 -15.54 21.51
CA GLY A 409 13.05 -14.29 20.74
C GLY A 409 11.75 -13.49 20.66
N LEU A 410 10.63 -14.00 21.17
CA LEU A 410 9.36 -13.29 21.18
C LEU A 410 9.25 -12.43 22.44
N HIS A 411 9.00 -11.14 22.27
CA HIS A 411 8.64 -10.23 23.34
C HIS A 411 7.30 -9.59 23.00
N ILE A 412 6.43 -9.41 23.99
CA ILE A 412 5.11 -8.80 23.80
C ILE A 412 5.03 -7.49 24.56
N HIS A 413 4.70 -6.41 23.86
CA HIS A 413 4.52 -5.09 24.45
C HIS A 413 3.15 -4.96 25.12
N ALA A 414 2.10 -5.34 24.40
CA ALA A 414 0.72 -5.35 24.87
C ALA A 414 -0.03 -6.53 24.24
N MET A 415 -1.01 -7.08 24.96
CA MET A 415 -1.79 -8.23 24.54
C MET A 415 -3.27 -8.06 24.84
N ASP A 416 -4.09 -8.26 23.82
CA ASP A 416 -5.53 -8.44 23.90
C ASP A 416 -5.90 -9.72 23.13
N PRO A 417 -6.19 -10.85 23.82
CA PRO A 417 -6.51 -12.12 23.17
C PRO A 417 -7.67 -12.02 22.17
N GLN A 418 -8.62 -11.10 22.39
CA GLN A 418 -9.75 -10.89 21.48
C GLN A 418 -9.33 -10.31 20.12
N ARG A 419 -8.09 -9.82 19.99
CA ARG A 419 -7.53 -9.34 18.71
C ARG A 419 -6.89 -10.43 17.89
N ILE A 420 -6.64 -11.60 18.47
CA ILE A 420 -6.10 -12.77 17.76
C ILE A 420 -7.27 -13.48 17.10
N ARG A 421 -7.60 -13.04 15.88
CA ARG A 421 -8.78 -13.50 15.15
C ARG A 421 -8.42 -13.95 13.74
N ALA A 422 -9.06 -15.04 13.30
CA ALA A 422 -9.09 -15.46 11.90
C ALA A 422 -10.42 -15.04 11.26
N HIS A 423 -10.41 -14.73 9.96
CA HIS A 423 -11.62 -14.31 9.28
C HIS A 423 -12.62 -15.49 9.14
N PRO A 424 -13.91 -15.35 9.48
CA PRO A 424 -14.87 -16.47 9.44
C PRO A 424 -14.98 -17.15 8.08
N ARG A 425 -14.94 -16.38 6.98
CA ARG A 425 -14.97 -16.93 5.61
C ARG A 425 -13.73 -17.78 5.30
N VAL A 426 -12.57 -17.40 5.84
CA VAL A 426 -11.31 -18.15 5.69
C VAL A 426 -11.38 -19.46 6.47
N LEU A 427 -11.91 -19.43 7.71
CA LEU A 427 -12.13 -20.64 8.50
C LEU A 427 -13.07 -21.62 7.78
N LYS A 428 -14.17 -21.12 7.21
CA LYS A 428 -15.10 -21.92 6.40
C LYS A 428 -14.41 -22.52 5.17
N PHE A 429 -13.60 -21.73 4.46
CA PHE A 429 -12.84 -22.18 3.30
C PHE A 429 -11.84 -23.30 3.67
N TYR A 430 -11.02 -23.11 4.71
CA TYR A 430 -10.06 -24.14 5.13
C TYR A 430 -10.75 -25.39 5.68
N LYS A 431 -11.87 -25.27 6.39
CA LYS A 431 -12.65 -26.41 6.85
C LYS A 431 -13.14 -27.26 5.66
N ALA A 432 -13.69 -26.62 4.62
CA ALA A 432 -14.12 -27.30 3.41
C ALA A 432 -12.94 -27.90 2.61
N LEU A 433 -11.82 -27.18 2.56
CA LEU A 433 -10.61 -27.65 1.88
C LEU A 433 -10.04 -28.91 2.53
N LEU A 434 -9.94 -28.93 3.87
CA LEU A 434 -9.42 -30.08 4.61
C LEU A 434 -10.35 -31.30 4.52
N ALA A 435 -11.66 -31.07 4.36
CA ALA A 435 -12.63 -32.15 4.16
C ALA A 435 -12.57 -32.78 2.74
N THR A 436 -11.97 -32.10 1.77
CA THR A 436 -11.93 -32.51 0.35
C THR A 436 -10.53 -32.81 -0.18
N ALA A 437 -9.49 -32.50 0.59
CA ALA A 437 -8.12 -32.85 0.25
C ALA A 437 -7.95 -34.36 0.36
N ASP A 438 -7.50 -35.03 -0.71
CA ASP A 438 -6.82 -36.32 -0.56
C ASP A 438 -5.57 -36.01 0.26
N LEU A 439 -5.65 -36.21 1.57
CA LEU A 439 -4.50 -36.16 2.44
C LEU A 439 -3.55 -37.23 1.92
N VAL A 440 -2.40 -36.82 1.38
CA VAL A 440 -1.33 -37.76 1.06
C VAL A 440 -1.01 -38.48 2.39
N PRO A 441 -1.31 -39.78 2.54
CA PRO A 441 -1.07 -40.46 3.80
C PRO A 441 0.43 -40.67 3.93
N ILE A 442 1.03 -40.15 5.00
CA ILE A 442 2.38 -40.49 5.46
C ILE A 442 2.24 -40.82 6.96
N PRO A 443 2.94 -41.85 7.49
CA PRO A 443 2.50 -42.63 8.66
C PRO A 443 2.35 -41.77 9.90
N VAL A 444 1.16 -41.81 10.50
CA VAL A 444 0.86 -41.17 11.78
C VAL A 444 1.22 -42.17 12.87
N ALA A 445 2.14 -41.78 13.77
CA ALA A 445 2.29 -42.46 15.05
C ALA A 445 1.03 -42.19 15.88
N GLU A 446 0.39 -43.27 16.33
CA GLU A 446 -0.86 -43.28 17.06
C GLU A 446 -0.81 -42.38 18.30
N PHE A 447 -1.78 -41.48 18.42
CA PHE A 447 -2.12 -40.84 19.69
C PHE A 447 -3.56 -41.20 20.06
N GLY A 448 -3.66 -41.73 21.28
CA GLY A 448 -4.84 -42.36 21.85
C GLY A 448 -6.04 -41.45 22.02
N SER A 449 -7.17 -42.14 22.08
CA SER A 449 -8.53 -41.66 22.21
C SER A 449 -8.91 -41.25 23.64
N GLU A 450 -10.02 -40.50 23.70
CA GLU A 450 -10.89 -40.21 24.87
C GLU A 450 -10.39 -39.09 25.81
N SER A 451 -11.19 -38.12 26.28
CA SER A 451 -12.63 -38.08 26.58
C SER A 451 -13.17 -36.63 26.57
N GLU A 452 -14.46 -36.43 26.28
CA GLU A 452 -15.17 -35.15 26.45
C GLU A 452 -15.38 -34.78 27.93
N PRO A 453 -15.33 -33.50 28.35
CA PRO A 453 -15.82 -33.08 29.65
C PRO A 453 -17.22 -32.42 29.58
N GLU A 454 -18.04 -32.77 30.56
CA GLU A 454 -19.40 -32.29 30.83
C GLU A 454 -19.47 -30.80 31.25
N PRO A 455 -20.66 -30.15 31.14
CA PRO A 455 -20.82 -28.73 31.47
C PRO A 455 -21.03 -28.53 32.97
N VAL A 456 -20.17 -27.73 33.61
CA VAL A 456 -20.35 -27.31 35.01
C VAL A 456 -21.04 -25.95 35.08
N SER A 457 -22.21 -25.93 35.72
CA SER A 457 -22.99 -24.75 36.09
C SER A 457 -22.32 -23.92 37.19
N VAL A 458 -22.29 -22.60 37.06
CA VAL A 458 -21.82 -21.67 38.11
C VAL A 458 -23.00 -20.88 38.67
N PRO A 459 -23.18 -20.78 40.01
CA PRO A 459 -24.27 -20.01 40.62
C PRO A 459 -23.92 -18.52 40.74
N VAL A 460 -24.98 -17.70 40.73
CA VAL A 460 -25.00 -16.25 40.89
C VAL A 460 -24.91 -15.85 42.37
N SER A 461 -24.51 -14.57 42.61
CA SER A 461 -24.83 -13.71 43.78
C SER A 461 -23.67 -13.54 44.81
N VAL A 462 -23.27 -12.38 45.38
CA VAL A 462 -23.64 -10.93 45.40
C VAL A 462 -22.37 -10.12 45.87
N PRO A 463 -22.45 -8.86 46.38
CA PRO A 463 -22.04 -7.58 45.78
C PRO A 463 -20.68 -7.03 46.28
N VAL A 464 -20.20 -5.89 45.75
CA VAL A 464 -19.70 -4.74 46.55
C VAL A 464 -19.50 -3.52 45.62
N SER A 465 -20.02 -2.39 46.09
CA SER A 465 -19.95 -1.02 45.60
C SER A 465 -18.52 -0.49 45.37
N VAL A 466 -18.30 0.17 44.23
CA VAL A 466 -17.08 0.94 43.90
C VAL A 466 -17.49 2.40 43.64
N PRO A 467 -16.76 3.42 44.15
CA PRO A 467 -17.19 4.81 44.11
C PRO A 467 -17.24 5.37 42.68
N ILE A 468 -18.27 6.18 42.43
CA ILE A 468 -18.44 6.96 41.21
C ILE A 468 -17.35 8.03 41.17
N ALA A 469 -16.44 7.91 40.20
CA ALA A 469 -15.50 8.98 39.85
C ALA A 469 -16.29 10.17 39.26
N PRO A 470 -15.86 11.43 39.49
CA PRO A 470 -16.59 12.60 39.03
C PRO A 470 -16.62 12.61 37.49
N GLU A 471 -17.75 13.05 36.94
CA GLU A 471 -17.94 13.24 35.50
C GLU A 471 -16.77 14.04 34.91
N PRO A 472 -16.16 13.61 33.80
CA PRO A 472 -15.19 14.42 33.10
C PRO A 472 -15.89 15.68 32.59
N THR A 473 -15.38 16.84 33.00
CA THR A 473 -15.73 18.14 32.45
C THR A 473 -15.71 18.06 30.93
N LEU A 474 -16.84 18.39 30.30
CA LEU A 474 -17.02 18.48 28.85
C LEU A 474 -15.90 19.31 28.23
N GLU A 475 -14.91 18.64 27.66
CA GLU A 475 -14.05 19.25 26.65
C GLU A 475 -14.96 19.77 25.52
N PRO A 476 -14.70 20.97 24.96
CA PRO A 476 -15.54 21.55 23.92
C PRO A 476 -15.68 20.55 22.78
N VAL A 477 -16.92 20.24 22.39
CA VAL A 477 -17.24 19.32 21.31
C VAL A 477 -16.49 19.80 20.07
N LEU A 478 -15.40 19.13 19.72
CA LEU A 478 -14.71 19.33 18.47
C LEU A 478 -15.70 18.93 17.37
N GLU A 479 -16.19 19.89 16.59
CA GLU A 479 -16.97 19.63 15.38
C GLU A 479 -16.03 19.48 14.17
N PRO A 480 -16.33 18.62 13.19
CA PRO A 480 -15.41 18.34 12.09
C PRO A 480 -15.36 19.45 11.04
N TRP A 481 -16.41 20.28 11.01
CA TRP A 481 -16.64 21.39 10.11
C TRP A 481 -17.72 22.30 10.70
N ASP A 482 -17.77 23.54 10.24
CA ASP A 482 -18.83 24.48 10.54
C ASP A 482 -19.75 24.68 9.33
N LEU A 483 -21.06 24.59 9.54
CA LEU A 483 -22.07 24.82 8.49
C LEU A 483 -22.57 26.27 8.47
N SER A 484 -22.17 27.13 9.43
CA SER A 484 -22.67 28.50 9.58
C SER A 484 -22.43 29.38 8.35
N CYS A 485 -21.37 29.11 7.58
CA CYS A 485 -21.01 29.84 6.38
C CYS A 485 -21.71 29.32 5.10
N VAL A 486 -22.43 28.20 5.16
CA VAL A 486 -23.05 27.58 3.98
C VAL A 486 -24.30 28.35 3.58
N HIS A 487 -24.38 28.78 2.32
CA HIS A 487 -25.56 29.46 1.81
C HIS A 487 -26.78 28.50 1.79
N PRO A 488 -28.00 28.96 2.15
CA PRO A 488 -29.19 28.11 2.25
C PRO A 488 -29.53 27.29 0.99
N SER A 489 -29.15 27.77 -0.19
CA SER A 489 -29.37 27.06 -1.46
C SER A 489 -28.59 25.73 -1.56
N TRP A 490 -27.51 25.55 -0.79
CA TRP A 490 -26.73 24.30 -0.75
C TRP A 490 -27.13 23.36 0.38
N LEU A 491 -27.63 23.91 1.49
CA LEU A 491 -27.79 23.19 2.75
C LEU A 491 -28.59 21.88 2.62
N PRO A 492 -29.75 21.83 1.92
CA PRO A 492 -30.52 20.59 1.80
C PRO A 492 -29.79 19.46 1.06
N CYS A 493 -28.96 19.79 0.07
CA CYS A 493 -28.17 18.80 -0.66
C CYS A 493 -26.93 18.39 0.14
N LEU A 494 -26.26 19.38 0.75
CA LEU A 494 -25.09 19.16 1.58
C LEU A 494 -25.42 18.23 2.75
N GLU A 495 -26.44 18.53 3.56
CA GLU A 495 -26.84 17.73 4.71
C GLU A 495 -27.19 16.28 4.33
N ARG A 496 -27.91 16.09 3.22
CA ARG A 496 -28.26 14.74 2.71
C ARG A 496 -27.03 13.94 2.30
N SER A 497 -25.98 14.62 1.84
CA SER A 497 -24.75 14.00 1.37
C SER A 497 -23.73 13.73 2.48
N LEU A 498 -23.80 14.48 3.59
CA LEU A 498 -22.94 14.29 4.76
C LEU A 498 -23.34 13.03 5.52
N THR A 499 -22.42 12.07 5.59
CA THR A 499 -22.68 10.79 6.27
C THR A 499 -22.09 10.78 7.68
N PRO A 500 -22.68 10.03 8.63
CA PRO A 500 -22.08 9.82 9.96
C PRO A 500 -20.65 9.28 9.86
N LYS A 501 -20.37 8.38 8.90
CA LYS A 501 -19.03 7.84 8.64
C LYS A 501 -18.03 8.94 8.29
N LEU A 502 -18.39 9.85 7.38
CA LEU A 502 -17.53 10.99 7.01
C LEU A 502 -17.34 11.94 8.20
N LYS A 503 -18.41 12.19 8.98
CA LYS A 503 -18.34 13.02 10.21
C LYS A 503 -17.31 12.44 11.18
N THR A 504 -17.45 11.17 11.54
CA THR A 504 -16.53 10.46 12.43
C THR A 504 -15.10 10.43 11.88
N PHE A 505 -14.92 10.21 10.58
CA PHE A 505 -13.61 10.21 9.95
C PHE A 505 -12.87 11.55 10.11
N VAL A 506 -13.52 12.67 9.78
CA VAL A 506 -12.87 14.00 9.86
C VAL A 506 -12.65 14.41 11.31
N LEU A 507 -13.57 14.06 12.22
CA LEU A 507 -13.39 14.25 13.66
C LEU A 507 -12.14 13.55 14.17
N GLU A 508 -11.99 12.27 13.87
CA GLU A 508 -10.84 11.49 14.32
C GLU A 508 -9.54 11.98 13.68
N ALA A 509 -9.59 12.38 12.41
CA ALA A 509 -8.45 13.00 11.74
C ALA A 509 -8.03 14.30 12.44
N ARG A 510 -8.97 15.20 12.77
CA ARG A 510 -8.69 16.44 13.50
C ARG A 510 -8.22 16.22 14.93
N ARG A 511 -8.66 15.15 15.59
CA ARG A 511 -8.23 14.77 16.94
C ARG A 511 -6.78 14.30 16.98
N THR A 512 -6.34 13.62 15.92
CA THR A 512 -5.04 12.92 15.90
C THR A 512 -3.96 13.61 15.06
N LYS A 513 -4.35 14.53 14.17
CA LYS A 513 -3.50 15.14 13.15
C LYS A 513 -3.89 16.59 12.90
N THR A 514 -2.97 17.35 12.32
CA THR A 514 -3.30 18.67 11.75
C THR A 514 -4.03 18.47 10.42
N VAL A 515 -5.28 18.92 10.35
CA VAL A 515 -6.12 18.84 9.16
C VAL A 515 -6.47 20.23 8.66
N TYR A 516 -6.27 20.44 7.35
CA TYR A 516 -6.60 21.65 6.63
C TYR A 516 -7.83 21.47 5.74
N PRO A 517 -8.59 22.55 5.44
CA PRO A 517 -8.50 23.85 6.08
C PRO A 517 -9.02 23.79 7.54
N PRO A 518 -8.94 24.88 8.33
CA PRO A 518 -9.62 24.99 9.62
C PRO A 518 -11.11 24.66 9.54
N VAL A 519 -11.73 24.31 10.68
CA VAL A 519 -13.15 23.87 10.78
C VAL A 519 -14.11 24.85 10.11
N ALA A 520 -13.91 26.16 10.32
CA ALA A 520 -14.73 27.23 9.77
C ALA A 520 -14.65 27.36 8.24
N ASP A 521 -13.58 26.88 7.63
CA ASP A 521 -13.27 27.09 6.21
C ASP A 521 -13.60 25.88 5.32
N VAL A 522 -13.98 24.74 5.90
CA VAL A 522 -14.23 23.48 5.15
C VAL A 522 -15.26 23.68 4.03
N PHE A 523 -16.33 24.44 4.31
CA PHE A 523 -17.40 24.71 3.36
C PHE A 523 -17.41 26.15 2.84
N ARG A 524 -16.31 26.90 2.97
CA ARG A 524 -16.26 28.30 2.54
C ARG A 524 -16.66 28.48 1.07
N ALA A 525 -16.29 27.57 0.19
CA ALA A 525 -16.72 27.61 -1.21
C ALA A 525 -18.25 27.59 -1.40
N LEU A 526 -19.01 27.03 -0.44
CA LEU A 526 -20.47 26.93 -0.45
C LEU A 526 -21.16 28.14 0.21
N SER A 527 -20.40 29.17 0.62
CA SER A 527 -20.99 30.46 1.02
C SER A 527 -21.45 31.28 -0.18
N LEU A 528 -21.04 30.91 -1.40
CA LEU A 528 -21.53 31.48 -2.65
C LEU A 528 -22.93 30.94 -2.93
N ASP A 529 -23.88 31.81 -3.25
CA ASP A 529 -25.21 31.35 -3.64
C ASP A 529 -25.12 30.49 -4.91
N MET A 530 -25.76 29.32 -4.90
CA MET A 530 -25.93 28.46 -6.06
C MET A 530 -26.46 29.23 -7.28
N ASP A 531 -27.30 30.24 -7.07
CA ASP A 531 -27.85 31.08 -8.14
C ASP A 531 -26.90 32.16 -8.68
N GLU A 532 -25.78 32.39 -8.01
CA GLU A 532 -24.73 33.29 -8.48
C GLU A 532 -23.59 32.56 -9.18
N VAL A 533 -23.57 31.22 -9.14
CA VAL A 533 -22.54 30.41 -9.81
C VAL A 533 -22.64 30.57 -11.32
N ARG A 534 -21.53 31.01 -11.91
CA ARG A 534 -21.32 31.20 -13.36
C ARG A 534 -20.22 30.27 -13.89
N VAL A 535 -19.17 30.07 -13.09
CA VAL A 535 -18.01 29.25 -13.43
C VAL A 535 -17.72 28.28 -12.31
N VAL A 536 -17.29 27.06 -12.64
CA VAL A 536 -16.81 26.07 -11.67
C VAL A 536 -15.39 25.67 -12.02
N ILE A 537 -14.48 25.79 -11.05
CA ILE A 537 -13.12 25.27 -11.11
C ILE A 537 -13.01 24.16 -10.06
N LEU A 538 -12.54 22.99 -10.49
CA LEU A 538 -12.40 21.84 -9.60
C LEU A 538 -10.94 21.58 -9.22
N GLY A 539 -10.65 21.75 -7.93
CA GLY A 539 -9.43 21.26 -7.29
C GLY A 539 -9.55 19.80 -6.86
N GLN A 540 -8.40 19.19 -6.58
CA GLN A 540 -8.35 17.82 -6.07
C GLN A 540 -8.65 17.81 -4.56
N ASP A 541 -7.82 18.50 -3.78
CA ASP A 541 -7.86 18.63 -2.34
C ASP A 541 -7.27 20.00 -1.92
N PRO A 542 -7.50 20.48 -0.69
CA PRO A 542 -6.92 21.73 -0.21
C PRO A 542 -5.39 21.66 -0.21
N TYR A 543 -4.74 22.83 -0.20
CA TYR A 543 -3.29 22.85 -0.01
C TYR A 543 -2.90 22.33 1.37
N HIS A 544 -1.96 21.39 1.41
CA HIS A 544 -1.58 20.67 2.63
C HIS A 544 -0.46 21.34 3.43
N GLY A 545 0.03 22.51 3.02
CA GLY A 545 1.04 23.27 3.77
C GLY A 545 0.42 24.19 4.84
N PRO A 546 1.13 24.48 5.94
CA PRO A 546 0.64 25.38 6.98
C PRO A 546 0.24 26.75 6.44
N GLY A 547 -0.97 27.20 6.80
CA GLY A 547 -1.51 28.51 6.41
C GLY A 547 -1.90 28.65 4.93
N GLN A 548 -1.81 27.58 4.12
CA GLN A 548 -2.12 27.67 2.68
C GLN A 548 -3.61 27.49 2.38
N ALA A 549 -4.26 26.50 2.97
CA ALA A 549 -5.66 26.20 2.67
C ALA A 549 -6.60 27.19 3.35
N MET A 550 -7.39 27.88 2.53
CA MET A 550 -8.38 28.88 2.97
C MET A 550 -9.82 28.51 2.62
N GLY A 551 -10.10 27.24 2.27
CA GLY A 551 -11.44 26.77 1.90
C GLY A 551 -11.87 27.01 0.44
N LEU A 552 -11.00 27.61 -0.39
CA LEU A 552 -11.20 27.81 -1.82
C LEU A 552 -10.13 27.05 -2.61
N SER A 553 -10.53 26.27 -3.62
CA SER A 553 -9.58 25.50 -4.45
C SER A 553 -8.61 26.43 -5.16
N PHE A 554 -7.33 26.02 -5.25
CA PHE A 554 -6.25 26.79 -5.87
C PHE A 554 -6.01 28.19 -5.30
N SER A 555 -6.61 28.59 -4.19
CA SER A 555 -6.39 29.91 -3.56
C SER A 555 -5.54 29.79 -2.31
N VAL A 556 -4.71 30.81 -2.04
CA VAL A 556 -3.98 30.97 -0.77
C VAL A 556 -4.21 32.38 -0.18
N PRO A 557 -4.13 32.57 1.15
CA PRO A 557 -4.20 33.91 1.75
C PRO A 557 -3.11 34.86 1.25
N ASP A 558 -3.35 36.16 1.37
CA ASP A 558 -2.35 37.18 1.01
C ASP A 558 -1.06 37.02 1.82
N GLY A 559 0.08 37.23 1.15
CA GLY A 559 1.42 37.03 1.73
C GLY A 559 1.89 35.57 1.78
N VAL A 560 1.04 34.59 1.47
CA VAL A 560 1.43 33.17 1.41
C VAL A 560 2.06 32.84 0.05
N THR A 561 3.18 32.11 0.08
CA THR A 561 3.86 31.69 -1.16
C THR A 561 2.96 30.78 -1.98
N CYS A 562 2.70 31.17 -3.24
CA CYS A 562 1.87 30.40 -4.16
C CYS A 562 2.45 29.00 -4.42
N PRO A 563 1.66 27.92 -4.25
CA PRO A 563 2.06 26.57 -4.63
C PRO A 563 2.28 26.42 -6.14
N PRO A 564 3.00 25.37 -6.61
CA PRO A 564 3.36 25.23 -8.02
C PRO A 564 2.18 25.24 -8.99
N SER A 565 1.07 24.57 -8.65
CA SER A 565 -0.13 24.55 -9.50
C SER A 565 -0.76 25.94 -9.64
N LEU A 566 -0.84 26.71 -8.55
CA LEU A 566 -1.32 28.10 -8.59
C LEU A 566 -0.38 28.98 -9.41
N LYS A 567 0.94 28.87 -9.25
CA LYS A 567 1.90 29.62 -10.08
C LYS A 567 1.66 29.39 -11.58
N ASN A 568 1.35 28.16 -11.97
CA ASN A 568 1.04 27.83 -13.36
C ASN A 568 -0.32 28.39 -13.80
N ILE A 569 -1.35 28.34 -12.96
CA ILE A 569 -2.65 28.98 -13.22
C ILE A 569 -2.46 30.49 -13.45
N LEU A 570 -1.79 31.19 -12.54
CA LEU A 570 -1.54 32.63 -12.66
C LEU A 570 -0.69 32.96 -13.89
N LYS A 571 0.25 32.09 -14.26
CA LYS A 571 1.03 32.24 -15.50
C LYS A 571 0.14 32.12 -16.73
N GLU A 572 -0.74 31.12 -16.79
CA GLU A 572 -1.69 30.97 -17.91
C GLU A 572 -2.65 32.17 -17.99
N VAL A 573 -3.16 32.70 -16.87
CA VAL A 573 -4.00 33.92 -16.88
C VAL A 573 -3.25 35.10 -17.51
N ARG A 574 -2.00 35.32 -17.10
CA ARG A 574 -1.16 36.41 -17.66
C ARG A 574 -0.92 36.24 -19.16
N GLU A 575 -0.61 35.03 -19.59
CA GLU A 575 -0.33 34.72 -21.01
C GLU A 575 -1.59 34.75 -21.88
N ASP A 576 -2.73 34.28 -21.36
CA ASP A 576 -4.02 34.25 -22.07
C ASP A 576 -4.62 35.66 -22.21
N LEU A 577 -4.60 36.46 -21.15
CA LEU A 577 -5.27 37.77 -21.10
C LEU A 577 -4.34 38.97 -21.27
N GLY A 578 -3.02 38.76 -21.31
CA GLY A 578 -2.04 39.85 -21.46
C GLY A 578 -1.94 40.76 -20.23
N VAL A 579 -2.22 40.25 -19.03
CA VAL A 579 -2.20 41.02 -17.77
C VAL A 579 -0.86 40.91 -17.04
N ALA A 580 -0.45 41.98 -16.35
CA ALA A 580 0.89 42.06 -15.76
C ALA A 580 1.07 41.19 -14.50
N SER A 581 0.05 41.14 -13.63
CA SER A 581 0.08 40.36 -12.40
C SER A 581 -1.33 39.88 -12.04
N VAL A 582 -1.40 38.80 -11.27
CA VAL A 582 -2.63 38.23 -10.75
C VAL A 582 -2.33 37.75 -9.32
N PRO A 583 -3.14 38.12 -8.31
CA PRO A 583 -2.90 37.71 -6.93
C PRO A 583 -3.10 36.20 -6.74
N GLY A 584 -2.41 35.62 -5.75
CA GLY A 584 -2.60 34.21 -5.37
C GLY A 584 -3.86 33.95 -4.54
N ASN A 585 -4.45 35.01 -3.98
CA ASN A 585 -5.72 34.98 -3.28
C ASN A 585 -6.86 35.21 -4.29
N LEU A 586 -7.58 34.14 -4.63
CA LEU A 586 -8.62 34.12 -5.66
C LEU A 586 -10.00 34.51 -5.12
N THR A 587 -10.07 35.22 -3.99
CA THR A 587 -11.34 35.66 -3.37
C THR A 587 -12.13 36.60 -4.29
N SER A 588 -11.46 37.41 -5.11
CA SER A 588 -12.07 38.26 -6.15
C SER A 588 -12.83 37.43 -7.19
N TRP A 589 -12.28 36.31 -7.64
CA TRP A 589 -12.93 35.40 -8.59
C TRP A 589 -14.16 34.77 -7.95
N PHE A 590 -14.02 34.32 -6.70
CA PHE A 590 -15.12 33.77 -5.92
C PHE A 590 -16.31 34.73 -5.81
N LYS A 591 -16.05 36.01 -5.50
CA LYS A 591 -17.08 37.08 -5.43
C LYS A 591 -17.78 37.37 -6.76
N GLN A 592 -17.18 37.00 -7.89
CA GLN A 592 -17.75 37.18 -9.22
C GLN A 592 -18.57 35.97 -9.71
N GLY A 593 -18.77 34.96 -8.85
CA GLY A 593 -19.54 33.76 -9.18
C GLY A 593 -18.69 32.58 -9.67
N VAL A 594 -17.39 32.56 -9.36
CA VAL A 594 -16.52 31.40 -9.62
C VAL A 594 -16.52 30.46 -8.39
N LEU A 595 -17.17 29.31 -8.53
CA LEU A 595 -17.15 28.27 -7.50
C LEU A 595 -15.80 27.53 -7.53
N LEU A 596 -14.96 27.81 -6.52
CA LEU A 596 -13.63 27.23 -6.33
C LEU A 596 -13.71 26.01 -5.40
N LEU A 597 -14.16 24.88 -5.92
CA LEU A 597 -14.48 23.68 -5.14
C LEU A 597 -13.42 22.59 -5.28
N ASN A 598 -12.96 22.02 -4.16
CA ASN A 598 -12.16 20.80 -4.19
C ASN A 598 -13.06 19.56 -4.21
N ALA A 599 -12.65 18.47 -4.84
CA ALA A 599 -13.39 17.20 -4.79
C ALA A 599 -13.25 16.48 -3.43
N VAL A 600 -12.16 16.72 -2.73
CA VAL A 600 -11.96 16.33 -1.33
C VAL A 600 -11.87 17.62 -0.52
N LEU A 601 -12.66 17.80 0.54
CA LEU A 601 -12.77 19.11 1.22
C LEU A 601 -11.82 19.28 2.41
N THR A 602 -11.16 18.22 2.86
CA THR A 602 -10.13 18.29 3.90
C THR A 602 -8.89 17.49 3.52
N VAL A 603 -7.75 17.81 4.11
CA VAL A 603 -6.46 17.15 3.88
C VAL A 603 -5.61 17.17 5.15
N GLU A 604 -4.85 16.14 5.39
CA GLU A 604 -3.82 16.11 6.43
C GLU A 604 -2.59 16.93 6.02
N ALA A 605 -2.00 17.64 6.99
CA ALA A 605 -0.80 18.44 6.79
C ALA A 605 0.35 17.61 6.17
N GLY A 606 0.94 18.15 5.09
CA GLY A 606 2.04 17.50 4.36
C GLY A 606 1.68 16.27 3.54
N GLN A 607 0.40 15.85 3.49
CA GLN A 607 -0.03 14.62 2.84
C GLN A 607 -1.10 14.92 1.78
N PRO A 608 -0.71 15.30 0.54
CA PRO A 608 -1.66 15.53 -0.54
C PRO A 608 -2.54 14.29 -0.76
N ASN A 609 -3.82 14.52 -0.99
CA ASN A 609 -4.83 13.50 -1.26
C ASN A 609 -5.06 12.49 -0.11
N SER A 610 -4.64 12.81 1.11
CA SER A 610 -4.73 11.94 2.29
C SER A 610 -6.14 11.54 2.69
N HIS A 611 -7.12 12.42 2.45
CA HIS A 611 -8.53 12.15 2.75
C HIS A 611 -9.33 11.75 1.50
N ALA A 612 -8.66 11.39 0.41
CA ALA A 612 -9.34 10.82 -0.74
C ALA A 612 -10.06 9.52 -0.37
N SER A 613 -11.20 9.30 -0.99
CA SER A 613 -12.10 8.16 -0.76
C SER A 613 -12.71 8.12 0.65
N SER A 614 -12.59 9.19 1.45
CA SER A 614 -13.23 9.26 2.78
C SER A 614 -14.75 9.47 2.73
N GLY A 615 -15.29 9.75 1.54
CA GLY A 615 -16.68 10.12 1.31
C GLY A 615 -16.88 11.56 0.85
N TRP A 616 -15.83 12.39 0.86
CA TRP A 616 -15.92 13.76 0.35
C TRP A 616 -16.31 13.82 -1.14
N GLU A 617 -15.79 12.92 -1.96
CA GLU A 617 -16.10 12.92 -3.39
C GLU A 617 -17.59 12.71 -3.63
N ARG A 618 -18.25 11.90 -2.80
CA ARG A 618 -19.71 11.70 -2.86
C ARG A 618 -20.46 12.99 -2.50
N VAL A 619 -19.97 13.73 -1.50
CA VAL A 619 -20.53 15.04 -1.13
C VAL A 619 -20.40 16.01 -2.30
N THR A 620 -19.19 16.18 -2.84
CA THR A 620 -18.96 17.13 -3.93
C THR A 620 -19.66 16.71 -5.22
N ASP A 621 -19.81 15.41 -5.48
CA ASP A 621 -20.54 14.91 -6.65
C ASP A 621 -22.03 15.18 -6.53
N ALA A 622 -22.60 15.05 -5.34
CA ALA A 622 -23.99 15.44 -5.08
C ALA A 622 -24.19 16.95 -5.28
N LEU A 623 -23.28 17.78 -4.77
CA LEU A 623 -23.32 19.24 -4.94
C LEU A 623 -23.24 19.65 -6.42
N LEU A 624 -22.31 19.06 -7.19
CA LEU A 624 -22.17 19.33 -8.61
C LEU A 624 -23.38 18.87 -9.42
N THR A 625 -23.94 17.70 -9.09
CA THR A 625 -25.15 17.17 -9.74
C THR A 625 -26.35 18.08 -9.46
N GLU A 626 -26.53 18.53 -8.22
CA GLU A 626 -27.60 19.44 -7.82
C GLU A 626 -27.48 20.77 -8.58
N LEU A 627 -26.29 21.38 -8.58
CA LEU A 627 -26.01 22.62 -9.29
C LEU A 627 -26.32 22.49 -10.80
N ALA A 628 -25.80 21.45 -11.45
CA ALA A 628 -25.97 21.24 -12.89
C ALA A 628 -27.42 20.87 -13.27
N SER A 629 -28.19 20.30 -12.34
CA SER A 629 -29.62 20.03 -12.55
C SER A 629 -30.48 21.29 -12.46
N LYS A 630 -30.16 22.21 -11.53
CA LYS A 630 -30.95 23.43 -11.27
C LYS A 630 -30.59 24.60 -12.17
N ARG A 631 -29.35 24.66 -12.63
CA ARG A 631 -28.80 25.78 -13.39
C ARG A 631 -28.44 25.33 -14.80
N LYS A 632 -28.37 26.27 -15.73
CA LYS A 632 -27.89 26.07 -17.10
C LYS A 632 -26.93 27.18 -17.48
N GLY A 633 -26.11 26.96 -18.50
CA GLY A 633 -25.12 27.94 -18.99
C GLY A 633 -23.90 28.13 -18.10
N ILE A 634 -23.67 27.26 -17.11
CA ILE A 634 -22.45 27.29 -16.28
C ILE A 634 -21.24 26.84 -17.12
N VAL A 635 -20.11 27.53 -16.95
CA VAL A 635 -18.82 27.15 -17.54
C VAL A 635 -18.03 26.30 -16.54
N PHE A 636 -17.63 25.09 -16.93
CA PHE A 636 -16.81 24.19 -16.13
C PHE A 636 -15.38 24.14 -16.67
N LEU A 637 -14.41 24.54 -15.84
CA LEU A 637 -12.99 24.42 -16.15
C LEU A 637 -12.44 23.15 -15.49
N LEU A 638 -12.31 22.09 -16.29
CA LEU A 638 -11.94 20.76 -15.80
C LEU A 638 -10.50 20.42 -16.20
N TRP A 639 -9.57 20.70 -15.28
CA TRP A 639 -8.15 20.50 -15.50
C TRP A 639 -7.66 19.15 -14.97
N GLY A 640 -7.10 18.34 -15.87
CA GLY A 640 -6.60 16.99 -15.56
C GLY A 640 -7.67 15.90 -15.57
N LYS A 641 -7.21 14.65 -15.72
CA LYS A 641 -8.09 13.47 -15.88
C LYS A 641 -9.08 13.30 -14.73
N PHE A 642 -8.72 13.71 -13.52
CA PHE A 642 -9.59 13.60 -12.35
C PHE A 642 -10.80 14.53 -12.45
N ALA A 643 -10.60 15.83 -12.73
CA ALA A 643 -11.69 16.77 -12.96
C ALA A 643 -12.50 16.40 -14.21
N GLN A 644 -11.84 15.96 -15.30
CA GLN A 644 -12.50 15.54 -16.54
C GLN A 644 -13.47 14.36 -16.34
N LYS A 645 -13.24 13.47 -15.37
CA LYS A 645 -14.20 12.38 -15.06
C LYS A 645 -15.55 12.90 -14.55
N LYS A 646 -15.59 14.11 -13.98
CA LYS A 646 -16.82 14.73 -13.43
C LYS A 646 -17.78 15.23 -14.51
N THR A 647 -17.35 15.25 -15.78
CA THR A 647 -18.24 15.55 -16.93
C THR A 647 -19.52 14.71 -16.96
N LYS A 648 -19.45 13.47 -16.48
CA LYS A 648 -20.62 12.56 -16.39
C LYS A 648 -21.73 13.07 -15.47
N LEU A 649 -21.42 13.98 -14.55
CA LEU A 649 -22.37 14.51 -13.56
C LEU A 649 -23.11 15.76 -14.05
N LEU A 650 -22.62 16.42 -15.10
CA LEU A 650 -23.04 17.78 -15.46
C LEU A 650 -24.29 17.80 -16.36
N GLY A 651 -24.64 16.68 -17.00
CA GLY A 651 -25.71 16.65 -18.00
C GLY A 651 -25.44 17.59 -19.20
N SER A 652 -26.50 17.95 -19.94
CA SER A 652 -26.42 18.88 -21.08
C SER A 652 -26.80 20.31 -20.70
N GLY A 653 -26.37 21.28 -21.53
CA GLY A 653 -26.68 22.71 -21.34
C GLY A 653 -25.64 23.51 -20.55
N HIS A 654 -24.42 22.99 -20.45
CA HIS A 654 -23.27 23.64 -19.84
C HIS A 654 -22.10 23.67 -20.81
N ILE A 655 -21.15 24.58 -20.59
CA ILE A 655 -19.94 24.70 -21.38
C ILE A 655 -18.82 24.04 -20.59
N VAL A 656 -18.11 23.08 -21.21
CA VAL A 656 -17.06 22.32 -20.53
C VAL A 656 -15.74 22.54 -21.27
N LEU A 657 -14.79 23.19 -20.60
CA LEU A 657 -13.44 23.41 -21.11
C LEU A 657 -12.48 22.46 -20.38
N MET A 658 -11.79 21.61 -21.13
CA MET A 658 -10.89 20.57 -20.59
C MET A 658 -9.45 20.80 -21.04
N ALA A 659 -8.52 20.78 -20.08
CA ALA A 659 -7.09 20.88 -20.35
C ALA A 659 -6.30 19.91 -19.46
N ALA A 660 -4.99 19.81 -19.67
CA ALA A 660 -4.12 19.07 -18.75
C ALA A 660 -4.14 19.70 -17.33
N HIS A 661 -3.67 18.99 -16.32
CA HIS A 661 -3.64 19.53 -14.97
C HIS A 661 -2.57 20.65 -14.86
N PRO A 662 -2.80 21.74 -14.09
CA PRO A 662 -1.81 22.82 -13.90
C PRO A 662 -0.56 22.40 -13.09
N SER A 663 -0.37 21.11 -12.79
CA SER A 663 0.80 20.67 -12.03
C SER A 663 2.07 20.76 -12.88
N PRO A 664 3.26 20.91 -12.26
CA PRO A 664 4.53 20.87 -12.99
C PRO A 664 4.72 19.63 -13.87
N LEU A 665 4.12 18.48 -13.49
CA LEU A 665 4.20 17.21 -14.22
C LEU A 665 3.46 17.21 -15.57
N SER A 666 2.51 18.14 -15.78
CA SER A 666 1.59 18.09 -16.92
C SER A 666 1.28 19.44 -17.55
N ALA A 667 1.70 20.56 -16.96
CA ALA A 667 1.29 21.88 -17.43
C ALA A 667 1.75 22.15 -18.89
N TYR A 668 2.96 21.73 -19.23
CA TYR A 668 3.51 21.80 -20.58
C TYR A 668 2.87 20.81 -21.56
N ALA A 669 2.18 19.78 -21.07
CA ALA A 669 1.52 18.77 -21.89
C ALA A 669 0.08 19.15 -22.28
N GLY A 670 -0.28 20.44 -22.18
CA GLY A 670 -1.57 20.96 -22.64
C GLY A 670 -2.41 21.71 -21.60
N PHE A 671 -1.82 22.26 -20.54
CA PHE A 671 -2.48 23.29 -19.71
C PHE A 671 -2.07 24.68 -20.21
N PHE A 672 -0.77 24.89 -20.42
CA PHE A 672 -0.29 26.14 -21.00
C PHE A 672 -0.76 26.28 -22.45
N GLY A 673 -1.24 27.47 -22.81
CA GLY A 673 -1.82 27.75 -24.11
C GLY A 673 -3.23 27.18 -24.29
N SER A 674 -3.86 26.68 -23.21
CA SER A 674 -5.26 26.24 -23.23
C SER A 674 -6.21 27.39 -23.53
N LYS A 675 -5.85 28.62 -23.14
CA LYS A 675 -6.66 29.83 -23.29
C LYS A 675 -8.06 29.71 -22.68
N HIS A 676 -8.16 29.00 -21.55
CA HIS A 676 -9.44 28.73 -20.90
C HIS A 676 -10.09 29.99 -20.31
N PHE A 677 -9.32 31.01 -19.92
CA PHE A 677 -9.86 32.22 -19.29
C PHE A 677 -10.52 33.14 -20.32
N SER A 678 -9.89 33.34 -21.48
CA SER A 678 -10.49 34.07 -22.61
C SER A 678 -11.68 33.32 -23.20
N GLN A 679 -11.59 32.00 -23.35
CA GLN A 679 -12.73 31.16 -23.77
C GLN A 679 -13.90 31.21 -22.77
N CYS A 680 -13.60 31.19 -21.47
CA CYS A 680 -14.62 31.33 -20.43
C CYS A 680 -15.33 32.69 -20.53
N ASN A 681 -14.59 33.78 -20.72
CA ASN A 681 -15.19 35.10 -20.86
C ASN A 681 -16.00 35.23 -22.16
N ALA A 682 -15.53 34.65 -23.27
CA ALA A 682 -16.31 34.57 -24.50
C ALA A 682 -17.63 33.81 -24.32
N ALA A 683 -17.63 32.74 -23.51
CA ALA A 683 -18.82 31.98 -23.16
C ALA A 683 -19.80 32.75 -22.26
N LEU A 684 -19.30 33.59 -21.36
CA LEU A 684 -20.12 34.36 -20.41
C LEU A 684 -20.66 35.68 -20.97
N GLY A 685 -20.04 36.24 -22.02
CA GLY A 685 -20.45 37.51 -22.64
C GLY A 685 -20.39 38.67 -21.64
N GLU A 686 -21.50 39.38 -21.47
CA GLU A 686 -21.64 40.52 -20.53
C GLU A 686 -21.39 40.16 -19.06
N LYS A 687 -21.37 38.87 -18.72
CA LYS A 687 -21.10 38.36 -17.36
C LYS A 687 -19.66 37.88 -17.17
N ALA A 688 -18.72 38.33 -18.01
CA ALA A 688 -17.31 37.98 -17.97
C ALA A 688 -16.69 38.19 -16.58
N ILE A 689 -15.70 37.36 -16.24
CA ILE A 689 -14.95 37.45 -14.99
C ILE A 689 -13.71 38.31 -15.19
N CYS A 690 -13.46 39.23 -14.28
CA CYS A 690 -12.20 39.93 -14.16
C CYS A 690 -11.19 38.99 -13.46
N TRP A 691 -10.40 38.28 -14.25
CA TRP A 691 -9.43 37.28 -13.76
C TRP A 691 -8.14 37.89 -13.20
N ALA A 692 -7.92 39.20 -13.37
CA ALA A 692 -6.68 39.89 -12.97
C ALA A 692 -6.74 40.59 -11.60
N GLU A 693 -7.96 40.76 -11.06
CA GLU A 693 -8.22 41.39 -9.76
C GLU A 693 -8.18 40.40 -8.61
#